data_AF-A0A381XXG7-F1
#
_entry.id   AF-A0A381XXG7-F1
#
_cell.length_a   1.000
_cell.length_b   1.000
_cell.length_c   1.000
_cell.angle_alpha   90.00
_cell.angle_beta   90.00
_cell.angle_gamma   90.00
#
_symmetry.space_group_name_H-M   'P 1'
#
loop_
_entity.id
_entity.type
_entity.pdbx_description
1 polymer ?
#
loop_
_entity_poly.entity_id
_entity_poly.type
_entity_poly.pdbx_seq_one_letter_code
_entity_poly.pdbx_strand_id
1 'polypeptide(L)'
;LINHKDNETGRTKQIDSLFKTHIMSPTLDIQKEVDWLLSVFHDNSGVIAWNDDWSLCMKAETHNSPSALDPFGGAITGIVGVNRDILGTGLGARPIANTDVFCFGPPDYSGKLPGGLFHPSRVFRGVHSGVRSGGNESGIPTVNGAMVFDERYIGKPLVYCGTVGIMPRRLADGRESHDKTPTPGDVVYMVGGRVGSDGIHGATFSSLELTEESPSSAVQIGDPITQKKMIDMILEARDDGIIQIITDNGAGGLSSSVGEMAELTNGADIDLSVVPLKQAGLSPWEILVSESQERMTVGVRPADCAAFEALADLHEVEATNIGEFTDSGAFVVRFGQTPVAHLPISFLHDGCPQLQLESEWTPPVHDTMVTPQTDAAGMGGVLGRLMARPNVASKEWWVRSYDHEVIAQSVIKPFCGINHDAPGDAAVIAPLHGGTQGAVISNGIAPRYSDIDTYSMAAACVDEALRNAVCVGVDLDMIAGLDNFCWPDSVESAKTPDGRYKLAQLVRANQAIDDVCRAYRLPCISGKDSMKNDVTMYGEKISVPPTILFSLIGNHADVRKAVSSDFKSAGDHIYLLGETHQELGASELAFMFRDECSGGIGGEIPHIDPERNLAMYRALSSAMSEGLVVSAHDCSDGGLAVALAECCFGADSGASVDIGGLDSDHGRLDEWGALFGESMGRILVSISPSNSEGFSKAMGGNSCTLLGTVGEDDNITVHSGETEVLRASMSKLRESWQGALGGGA
;
A
#
# COMPACT_ATOMS: atom_id res chain seq x y z
N LEU A 1 24.35 -11.83 -0.87
CA LEU A 1 24.29 -13.01 -1.75
C LEU A 1 23.36 -14.06 -1.14
N ILE A 2 22.46 -14.63 -1.94
CA ILE A 2 21.56 -15.71 -1.54
C ILE A 2 21.83 -16.92 -2.43
N ASN A 3 22.12 -18.07 -1.83
CA ASN A 3 22.14 -19.37 -2.49
C ASN A 3 20.74 -19.99 -2.38
N HIS A 4 19.97 -19.97 -3.47
CA HIS A 4 18.60 -20.46 -3.50
C HIS A 4 18.54 -21.85 -4.14
N LYS A 5 17.84 -22.77 -3.47
CA LYS A 5 17.55 -24.12 -3.93
C LYS A 5 16.04 -24.32 -3.98
N ASP A 6 15.55 -24.76 -5.13
CA ASP A 6 14.16 -25.12 -5.33
C ASP A 6 14.04 -26.64 -5.46
N ASN A 7 13.45 -27.30 -4.46
CA ASN A 7 13.30 -28.75 -4.46
C ASN A 7 12.17 -29.24 -5.38
N GLU A 8 11.25 -28.38 -5.79
CA GLU A 8 10.18 -28.71 -6.72
C GLU A 8 10.73 -28.87 -8.13
N THR A 9 11.53 -27.90 -8.58
CA THR A 9 12.15 -27.92 -9.92
C THR A 9 13.53 -28.57 -9.95
N GLY A 10 14.16 -28.77 -8.79
CA GLY A 10 15.54 -29.25 -8.64
C GLY A 10 16.61 -28.23 -9.02
N ARG A 11 16.24 -26.96 -9.23
CA ARG A 11 17.16 -25.90 -9.68
C ARG A 11 17.86 -25.23 -8.49
N THR A 12 19.07 -24.76 -8.73
CA THR A 12 19.81 -23.89 -7.81
C THR A 12 20.23 -22.61 -8.53
N LYS A 13 20.15 -21.47 -7.82
CA LYS A 13 20.49 -20.15 -8.36
C LYS A 13 21.19 -19.32 -7.28
N GLN A 14 22.18 -18.53 -7.70
CA GLN A 14 22.73 -17.46 -6.88
C GLN A 14 22.05 -16.14 -7.22
N ILE A 15 21.59 -15.44 -6.19
CA ILE A 15 20.91 -14.15 -6.31
C ILE A 15 21.70 -13.10 -5.56
N ASP A 16 22.17 -12.07 -6.27
CA ASP A 16 22.92 -10.96 -5.70
C ASP A 16 21.99 -9.76 -5.43
N SER A 17 21.48 -9.69 -4.20
CA SER A 17 20.44 -8.77 -3.74
C SER A 17 19.08 -8.99 -4.43
N LEU A 18 18.04 -9.26 -3.64
CA LEU A 18 16.66 -9.35 -4.15
C LEU A 18 16.23 -8.02 -4.75
N PHE A 19 16.48 -6.92 -4.04
CA PHE A 19 16.17 -5.57 -4.50
C PHE A 19 16.84 -5.23 -5.84
N LYS A 20 18.15 -5.45 -5.98
CA LYS A 20 18.84 -5.14 -7.25
C LYS A 20 18.37 -6.01 -8.41
N THR A 21 18.13 -7.31 -8.13
CA THR A 21 17.79 -8.30 -9.16
C THR A 21 16.35 -8.17 -9.64
N HIS A 22 15.40 -8.08 -8.71
CA HIS A 22 13.98 -8.29 -8.97
C HIS A 22 13.12 -7.01 -8.89
N ILE A 23 13.67 -5.89 -8.37
CA ILE A 23 12.94 -4.61 -8.27
C ILE A 23 13.64 -3.55 -9.12
N MET A 24 14.93 -3.29 -8.86
CA MET A 24 15.69 -2.24 -9.55
C MET A 24 15.93 -2.57 -11.02
N SER A 25 16.39 -3.78 -11.35
CA SER A 25 16.67 -4.13 -12.75
C SER A 25 15.42 -4.06 -13.64
N PRO A 26 14.24 -4.58 -13.26
CA PRO A 26 13.03 -4.43 -14.05
C PRO A 26 12.61 -2.98 -14.26
N THR A 27 12.61 -2.16 -13.20
CA THR A 27 12.29 -0.73 -13.30
C THR A 27 13.25 -0.01 -14.25
N LEU A 28 14.56 -0.28 -14.17
CA LEU A 28 15.56 0.31 -15.06
C LEU A 28 15.46 -0.17 -16.51
N ASP A 29 14.95 -1.39 -16.74
CA ASP A 29 14.68 -1.87 -18.09
C ASP A 29 13.48 -1.13 -18.69
N ILE A 30 12.40 -0.96 -17.92
CA ILE A 30 11.22 -0.18 -18.34
C ILE A 30 11.60 1.29 -18.55
N GLN A 31 12.46 1.87 -17.71
CA GLN A 31 12.95 3.25 -17.85
C GLN A 31 13.66 3.51 -19.18
N LYS A 32 14.19 2.50 -19.87
CA LYS A 32 14.78 2.68 -21.21
C LYS A 32 13.72 2.89 -22.29
N GLU A 33 12.47 2.54 -22.02
CA GLU A 33 11.34 2.56 -22.95
C GLU A 33 10.40 3.75 -22.72
N VAL A 34 10.51 4.43 -21.57
CA VAL A 34 9.66 5.57 -21.19
C VAL A 34 10.51 6.77 -20.73
N ASP A 35 10.02 7.99 -20.93
CA ASP A 35 10.69 9.23 -20.56
C ASP A 35 10.08 9.93 -19.33
N TRP A 36 9.00 9.38 -18.78
CA TRP A 36 8.30 9.95 -17.63
C TRP A 36 8.84 9.49 -16.26
N LEU A 37 9.77 8.54 -16.20
CA LEU A 37 10.42 8.14 -14.95
C LEU A 37 11.59 9.08 -14.60
N LEU A 38 11.44 9.89 -13.55
CA LEU A 38 12.40 10.94 -13.21
C LEU A 38 13.40 10.54 -12.13
N SER A 39 12.87 10.21 -10.94
CA SER A 39 13.66 9.87 -9.77
C SER A 39 13.17 8.54 -9.23
N VAL A 40 14.06 7.55 -9.21
CA VAL A 40 13.80 6.19 -8.71
C VAL A 40 14.99 5.73 -7.88
N PHE A 41 14.72 5.18 -6.70
CA PHE A 41 15.71 4.57 -5.79
C PHE A 41 16.80 5.47 -5.19
N HIS A 42 16.69 6.80 -5.30
CA HIS A 42 17.71 7.74 -4.77
C HIS A 42 17.13 8.94 -4.01
N ASP A 43 15.85 8.88 -3.66
CA ASP A 43 15.14 9.92 -2.90
C ASP A 43 14.12 9.27 -1.94
N ASN A 44 13.48 10.06 -1.08
CA ASN A 44 12.50 9.60 -0.09
C ASN A 44 11.30 8.89 -0.74
N SER A 45 10.95 9.28 -1.98
CA SER A 45 9.93 8.63 -2.79
C SER A 45 10.29 8.65 -4.29
N GLY A 46 9.59 7.81 -5.06
CA GLY A 46 9.74 7.78 -6.51
C GLY A 46 8.93 8.88 -7.19
N VAL A 47 9.47 9.46 -8.27
CA VAL A 47 8.88 10.61 -8.98
C VAL A 47 8.65 10.29 -10.46
N ILE A 48 7.44 10.60 -10.92
CA ILE A 48 7.04 10.52 -12.33
C ILE A 48 6.70 11.89 -12.92
N ALA A 49 6.97 12.08 -14.20
CA ALA A 49 6.45 13.17 -15.02
C ALA A 49 4.97 12.90 -15.31
N TRP A 50 4.09 13.65 -14.67
CA TRP A 50 2.66 13.44 -14.86
C TRP A 50 2.12 14.22 -16.07
N ASN A 51 2.67 15.41 -16.30
CA ASN A 51 2.53 16.19 -17.53
C ASN A 51 3.70 17.19 -17.65
N ASP A 52 3.64 18.09 -18.64
CA ASP A 52 4.67 19.09 -18.92
C ASP A 52 4.89 20.10 -17.78
N ASP A 53 3.91 20.26 -16.89
CA ASP A 53 3.91 21.27 -15.82
C ASP A 53 3.98 20.67 -14.41
N TRP A 54 3.57 19.40 -14.22
CA TRP A 54 3.51 18.72 -12.93
C TRP A 54 4.19 17.34 -12.90
N SER A 55 4.81 17.05 -11.76
CA SER A 55 5.26 15.71 -11.37
C SER A 55 4.39 15.16 -10.24
N LEU A 56 4.25 13.83 -10.21
CA LEU A 56 3.65 13.10 -9.09
C LEU A 56 4.70 12.22 -8.41
N CYS A 57 4.52 12.02 -7.10
CA CYS A 57 5.29 11.06 -6.33
C CYS A 57 4.40 10.32 -5.34
N MET A 58 4.84 9.14 -4.92
CA MET A 58 4.11 8.36 -3.92
C MET A 58 5.09 7.56 -3.07
N LYS A 59 4.77 7.46 -1.78
CA LYS A 59 5.49 6.66 -0.79
C LYS A 59 4.50 5.90 0.06
N ALA A 60 4.85 4.67 0.41
CA ALA A 60 4.17 3.90 1.44
C ALA A 60 5.22 3.35 2.43
N GLU A 61 4.89 3.47 3.72
CA GLU A 61 5.73 3.17 4.86
C GLU A 61 5.04 2.16 5.79
N THR A 62 5.79 1.53 6.69
CA THR A 62 5.24 0.58 7.68
C THR A 62 5.57 1.01 9.10
N HIS A 63 4.62 0.87 10.02
CA HIS A 63 4.82 1.24 11.43
C HIS A 63 4.35 0.15 12.42
N ASN A 64 4.76 -1.09 12.14
CA ASN A 64 4.24 -2.32 12.77
C ASN A 64 4.58 -2.43 14.27
N SER A 65 5.88 -2.42 14.64
CA SER A 65 6.30 -2.65 16.04
C SER A 65 5.80 -1.56 16.99
N PRO A 66 5.89 -0.26 16.66
CA PRO A 66 5.39 0.77 17.54
C PRO A 66 3.87 0.70 17.70
N SER A 67 3.13 0.38 16.63
CA SER A 67 1.67 0.19 16.69
C SER A 67 1.24 -1.04 17.50
N ALA A 68 2.11 -2.02 17.68
CA ALA A 68 1.86 -3.14 18.59
C ALA A 68 1.94 -2.70 20.08
N LEU A 69 2.86 -1.79 20.40
CA LEU A 69 3.16 -1.34 21.77
C LEU A 69 2.29 -0.17 22.24
N ASP A 70 2.07 0.80 21.36
CA ASP A 70 1.12 1.89 21.54
C ASP A 70 0.39 2.11 20.20
N PRO A 71 -0.79 1.48 20.02
CA PRO A 71 -1.54 1.54 18.78
C PRO A 71 -1.81 2.95 18.25
N PHE A 72 -2.14 3.90 19.12
CA PHE A 72 -2.42 5.28 18.68
C PHE A 72 -1.14 6.01 18.32
N GLY A 73 -0.16 6.04 19.25
CA GLY A 73 1.12 6.71 19.06
C GLY A 73 1.89 6.17 17.85
N GLY A 74 1.97 4.85 17.71
CA GLY A 74 2.62 4.22 16.57
C GLY A 74 1.95 4.56 15.23
N ALA A 75 0.62 4.57 15.17
CA ALA A 75 -0.06 4.82 13.91
C ALA A 75 -0.02 6.30 13.49
N ILE A 76 -0.17 7.24 14.44
CA ILE A 76 -0.09 8.67 14.12
C ILE A 76 1.30 9.03 13.59
N THR A 77 2.37 8.48 14.17
CA THR A 77 3.73 8.72 13.68
C THR A 77 3.99 8.07 12.33
N GLY A 78 3.32 6.96 12.02
CA GLY A 78 3.35 6.33 10.69
C GLY A 78 2.84 7.27 9.60
N ILE A 79 1.63 7.82 9.76
CA ILE A 79 1.03 8.68 8.74
C ILE A 79 1.73 10.05 8.60
N VAL A 80 2.07 10.70 9.72
CA VAL A 80 2.81 11.97 9.65
C VAL A 80 4.26 11.75 9.19
N GLY A 81 4.84 10.57 9.42
CA GLY A 81 6.15 10.19 8.89
C GLY A 81 6.15 10.19 7.36
N VAL A 82 5.24 9.44 6.74
CA VAL A 82 5.15 9.36 5.28
C VAL A 82 4.73 10.69 4.62
N ASN A 83 3.96 11.54 5.32
CA ASN A 83 3.72 12.91 4.86
C ASN A 83 5.04 13.71 4.75
N ARG A 84 6.00 13.49 5.65
CA ARG A 84 7.33 14.13 5.58
C ARG A 84 8.18 13.54 4.47
N ASP A 85 8.08 12.24 4.20
CA ASP A 85 8.79 11.64 3.06
C ASP A 85 8.39 12.31 1.74
N ILE A 86 7.10 12.55 1.56
CA ILE A 86 6.60 13.30 0.41
C ILE A 86 7.08 14.76 0.43
N LEU A 87 7.02 15.44 1.57
CA LEU A 87 7.56 16.79 1.70
C LEU A 87 9.08 16.84 1.45
N GLY A 88 9.82 15.78 1.74
CA GLY A 88 11.26 15.65 1.53
C GLY A 88 11.66 15.19 0.12
N THR A 89 10.68 14.84 -0.72
CA THR A 89 10.93 14.40 -2.10
C THR A 89 11.27 15.59 -2.99
N GLY A 90 12.34 15.47 -3.78
CA GLY A 90 12.87 16.54 -4.60
C GLY A 90 13.24 17.76 -3.75
N LEU A 91 12.77 18.93 -4.17
CA LEU A 91 12.90 20.19 -3.43
C LEU A 91 11.64 20.53 -2.62
N GLY A 92 10.69 19.59 -2.53
CA GLY A 92 9.47 19.69 -1.74
C GLY A 92 8.21 19.34 -2.54
N ALA A 93 7.67 18.14 -2.39
CA ALA A 93 6.35 17.82 -2.95
C ALA A 93 5.23 18.14 -1.94
N ARG A 94 4.10 18.65 -2.43
CA ARG A 94 2.91 18.90 -1.62
C ARG A 94 2.16 17.58 -1.42
N PRO A 95 1.99 17.09 -0.18
CA PRO A 95 1.07 15.98 0.08
C PRO A 95 -0.34 16.34 -0.35
N ILE A 96 -0.98 15.50 -1.15
CA ILE A 96 -2.33 15.74 -1.67
C ILE A 96 -3.31 14.62 -1.32
N ALA A 97 -2.86 13.39 -1.07
CA ALA A 97 -3.77 12.31 -0.69
C ALA A 97 -3.04 11.26 0.14
N ASN A 98 -3.74 10.69 1.11
CA ASN A 98 -3.28 9.57 1.93
C ASN A 98 -4.00 8.28 1.54
N THR A 99 -3.34 7.15 1.78
CA THR A 99 -3.91 5.81 1.71
C THR A 99 -3.47 5.02 2.95
N ASP A 100 -4.31 4.12 3.44
CA ASP A 100 -3.96 3.24 4.57
C ASP A 100 -4.35 1.79 4.32
N VAL A 101 -3.48 0.86 4.70
CA VAL A 101 -3.81 -0.57 4.67
C VAL A 101 -3.40 -1.17 5.99
N PHE A 102 -4.29 -1.96 6.58
CA PHE A 102 -4.05 -2.54 7.89
C PHE A 102 -4.27 -4.04 7.91
N CYS A 103 -3.42 -4.75 8.65
CA CYS A 103 -3.61 -6.16 8.96
C CYS A 103 -3.70 -6.36 10.48
N PHE A 104 -4.79 -6.94 10.95
CA PHE A 104 -5.08 -7.13 12.38
C PHE A 104 -5.51 -8.57 12.71
N GLY A 105 -5.41 -8.93 14.00
CA GLY A 105 -6.18 -10.06 14.51
C GLY A 105 -7.69 -9.80 14.43
N PRO A 106 -8.55 -10.84 14.41
CA PRO A 106 -10.00 -10.67 14.38
C PRO A 106 -10.49 -9.75 15.52
N PRO A 107 -11.33 -8.74 15.24
CA PRO A 107 -11.73 -7.76 16.24
C PRO A 107 -12.59 -8.38 17.35
N ASP A 108 -13.33 -9.44 17.04
CA ASP A 108 -14.18 -10.21 17.95
C ASP A 108 -13.46 -11.43 18.57
N TYR A 109 -12.13 -11.48 18.49
CA TYR A 109 -11.32 -12.62 18.94
C TYR A 109 -11.64 -13.03 20.39
N SER A 110 -12.20 -14.23 20.55
CA SER A 110 -12.55 -14.80 21.87
C SER A 110 -11.56 -15.83 22.40
N GLY A 111 -10.46 -16.06 21.68
CA GLY A 111 -9.45 -17.06 22.03
C GLY A 111 -8.54 -16.64 23.19
N LYS A 112 -7.60 -17.52 23.55
CA LYS A 112 -6.56 -17.19 24.55
C LYS A 112 -5.57 -16.22 23.91
N LEU A 113 -5.32 -15.09 24.57
CA LEU A 113 -4.23 -14.18 24.22
C LEU A 113 -2.97 -14.54 25.02
N PRO A 114 -1.78 -14.59 24.38
CA PRO A 114 -0.52 -14.58 25.11
C PRO A 114 -0.45 -13.37 26.05
N GLY A 115 0.21 -13.53 27.20
CA GLY A 115 0.41 -12.41 28.13
C GLY A 115 1.15 -11.26 27.45
N GLY A 116 0.87 -10.02 27.85
CA GLY A 116 1.56 -8.83 27.33
C GLY A 116 1.00 -8.28 26.01
N LEU A 117 0.25 -9.07 25.25
CA LEU A 117 -0.42 -8.60 24.02
C LEU A 117 -1.75 -7.91 24.32
N PHE A 118 -2.05 -6.88 23.55
CA PHE A 118 -3.37 -6.25 23.57
C PHE A 118 -4.39 -7.08 22.82
N HIS A 119 -5.65 -6.95 23.22
CA HIS A 119 -6.75 -7.48 22.44
C HIS A 119 -6.78 -6.85 21.04
N PRO A 120 -7.02 -7.61 19.96
CA PRO A 120 -6.98 -7.07 18.59
C PRO A 120 -7.91 -5.88 18.37
N SER A 121 -9.15 -5.90 18.91
CA SER A 121 -10.05 -4.74 18.93
C SER A 121 -9.41 -3.46 19.48
N ARG A 122 -8.57 -3.56 20.53
CA ARG A 122 -7.87 -2.39 21.09
C ARG A 122 -6.80 -1.86 20.12
N VAL A 123 -6.04 -2.77 19.50
CA VAL A 123 -5.01 -2.41 18.51
C VAL A 123 -5.66 -1.75 17.30
N PHE A 124 -6.67 -2.40 16.72
CA PHE A 124 -7.43 -1.91 15.58
C PHE A 124 -7.98 -0.49 15.81
N ARG A 125 -8.71 -0.28 16.92
CA ARG A 125 -9.30 1.03 17.26
C ARG A 125 -8.25 2.11 17.48
N GLY A 126 -7.14 1.76 18.14
CA GLY A 126 -6.06 2.70 18.41
C GLY A 126 -5.32 3.11 17.13
N VAL A 127 -4.98 2.14 16.28
CA VAL A 127 -4.33 2.40 14.99
C VAL A 127 -5.21 3.27 14.09
N HIS A 128 -6.47 2.88 13.89
CA HIS A 128 -7.43 3.67 13.11
C HIS A 128 -7.54 5.12 13.62
N SER A 129 -7.69 5.29 14.93
CA SER A 129 -7.77 6.63 15.52
C SER A 129 -6.49 7.43 15.35
N GLY A 130 -5.32 6.80 15.40
CA GLY A 130 -4.02 7.45 15.22
C GLY A 130 -3.84 7.95 13.78
N VAL A 131 -4.09 7.09 12.78
CA VAL A 131 -4.03 7.48 11.36
C VAL A 131 -5.04 8.57 11.05
N ARG A 132 -6.29 8.43 11.54
CA ARG A 132 -7.34 9.45 11.36
C ARG A 132 -6.92 10.80 11.91
N SER A 133 -6.41 10.85 13.14
CA SER A 133 -5.94 12.13 13.73
C SER A 133 -4.81 12.73 12.90
N GLY A 134 -3.81 11.93 12.53
CA GLY A 134 -2.69 12.41 11.73
C GLY A 134 -3.10 12.97 10.37
N GLY A 135 -3.93 12.26 9.61
CA GLY A 135 -4.42 12.70 8.30
C GLY A 135 -5.33 13.92 8.39
N ASN A 136 -6.39 13.85 9.20
CA ASN A 136 -7.40 14.91 9.29
C ASN A 136 -6.80 16.22 9.85
N GLU A 137 -5.97 16.15 10.88
CA GLU A 137 -5.38 17.34 11.49
C GLU A 137 -4.27 17.96 10.62
N SER A 138 -3.61 17.14 9.76
CA SER A 138 -2.70 17.64 8.73
C SER A 138 -3.43 18.27 7.54
N GLY A 139 -4.75 18.05 7.41
CA GLY A 139 -5.54 18.54 6.28
C GLY A 139 -5.23 17.82 4.96
N ILE A 140 -4.89 16.53 5.02
CA ILE A 140 -4.63 15.68 3.85
C ILE A 140 -5.69 14.56 3.84
N PRO A 141 -6.50 14.42 2.77
CA PRO A 141 -7.60 13.46 2.75
C PRO A 141 -7.08 12.02 2.61
N THR A 142 -7.68 11.06 3.31
CA THR A 142 -7.43 9.63 3.10
C THR A 142 -8.40 9.11 2.04
N VAL A 143 -7.91 8.72 0.86
CA VAL A 143 -8.78 8.48 -0.32
C VAL A 143 -8.98 7.02 -0.66
N ASN A 144 -8.09 6.13 -0.22
CA ASN A 144 -8.14 4.70 -0.51
C ASN A 144 -7.55 3.89 0.67
N GLY A 145 -7.87 2.60 0.74
CA GLY A 145 -7.31 1.72 1.76
C GLY A 145 -7.96 0.35 1.84
N ALA A 146 -7.46 -0.49 2.75
CA ALA A 146 -7.95 -1.85 2.98
C ALA A 146 -7.71 -2.33 4.42
N MET A 147 -8.50 -3.31 4.87
CA MET A 147 -8.37 -3.93 6.19
C MET A 147 -8.46 -5.45 6.07
N VAL A 148 -7.39 -6.15 6.47
CA VAL A 148 -7.28 -7.60 6.44
C VAL A 148 -7.20 -8.16 7.87
N PHE A 149 -7.90 -9.26 8.11
CA PHE A 149 -7.99 -9.92 9.40
C PHE A 149 -7.50 -11.38 9.33
N ASP A 150 -6.53 -11.70 10.19
CA ASP A 150 -6.00 -13.05 10.40
C ASP A 150 -5.44 -13.16 11.82
N GLU A 151 -5.70 -14.28 12.50
CA GLU A 151 -5.27 -14.50 13.89
C GLU A 151 -3.75 -14.35 14.08
N ARG A 152 -2.95 -14.61 13.06
CA ARG A 152 -1.48 -14.47 13.13
C ARG A 152 -1.03 -13.03 13.31
N TYR A 153 -1.84 -12.04 12.93
CA TYR A 153 -1.57 -10.62 13.19
C TYR A 153 -1.88 -10.20 14.63
N ILE A 154 -2.40 -11.10 15.49
CA ILE A 154 -2.49 -10.87 16.95
C ILE A 154 -1.10 -10.66 17.55
N GLY A 155 -0.09 -11.38 17.05
CA GLY A 155 1.29 -11.18 17.48
C GLY A 155 1.74 -9.75 17.18
N LYS A 156 1.60 -9.32 15.93
CA LYS A 156 2.02 -8.00 15.47
C LYS A 156 1.09 -7.52 14.35
N PRO A 157 0.46 -6.33 14.48
CA PRO A 157 -0.30 -5.74 13.38
C PRO A 157 0.64 -5.29 12.27
N LEU A 158 0.14 -5.27 11.03
CA LEU A 158 0.81 -4.58 9.94
C LEU A 158 0.07 -3.27 9.69
N VAL A 159 0.81 -2.16 9.71
CA VAL A 159 0.26 -0.81 9.60
C VAL A 159 0.98 -0.11 8.47
N TYR A 160 0.34 -0.09 7.30
CA TYR A 160 0.83 0.60 6.12
C TYR A 160 0.20 1.99 6.04
N CYS A 161 1.04 3.01 5.88
CA CYS A 161 0.61 4.40 5.66
C CYS A 161 1.26 4.89 4.37
N GLY A 162 0.46 5.39 3.44
CA GLY A 162 0.95 5.94 2.18
C GLY A 162 0.46 7.35 1.90
N THR A 163 1.24 8.10 1.15
CA THR A 163 0.94 9.47 0.75
C THR A 163 1.34 9.71 -0.70
N VAL A 164 0.49 10.40 -1.45
CA VAL A 164 0.74 10.92 -2.79
C VAL A 164 1.09 12.40 -2.70
N GLY A 165 2.13 12.80 -3.42
CA GLY A 165 2.58 14.17 -3.55
C GLY A 165 2.50 14.71 -4.98
N ILE A 166 2.38 16.03 -5.09
CA ILE A 166 2.49 16.77 -6.35
C ILE A 166 3.50 17.91 -6.23
N MET A 167 4.28 18.14 -7.29
CA MET A 167 5.18 19.28 -7.38
C MET A 167 5.24 19.82 -8.81
N PRO A 168 5.56 21.11 -9.00
CA PRO A 168 5.82 21.62 -10.35
C PRO A 168 6.95 20.84 -11.01
N ARG A 169 6.94 20.74 -12.34
CA ARG A 169 8.05 20.17 -13.11
C ARG A 169 9.34 20.95 -12.89
N ARG A 170 9.21 22.27 -12.95
CA ARG A 170 10.32 23.21 -12.87
C ARG A 170 9.99 24.35 -11.92
N LEU A 171 10.99 24.77 -11.17
CA LEU A 171 10.93 25.99 -10.37
C LEU A 171 11.06 27.24 -11.26
N ALA A 172 10.74 28.40 -10.70
CA ALA A 172 10.80 29.68 -11.42
C ALA A 172 12.22 30.03 -11.92
N ASP A 173 13.26 29.48 -11.27
CA ASP A 173 14.66 29.64 -11.66
C ASP A 173 15.14 28.65 -12.74
N GLY A 174 14.25 27.74 -13.18
CA GLY A 174 14.50 26.77 -14.25
C GLY A 174 15.05 25.42 -13.80
N ARG A 175 15.33 25.21 -12.50
CA ARG A 175 15.68 23.88 -11.97
C ARG A 175 14.50 22.93 -12.06
N GLU A 176 14.77 21.66 -12.31
CA GLU A 176 13.76 20.61 -12.18
C GLU A 176 13.49 20.36 -10.69
N SER A 177 12.23 20.29 -10.28
CA SER A 177 11.89 20.23 -8.83
C SER A 177 12.22 18.90 -8.16
N HIS A 178 12.48 17.85 -8.95
CA HIS A 178 12.89 16.54 -8.44
C HIS A 178 14.40 16.43 -8.21
N ASP A 179 15.20 17.39 -8.72
CA ASP A 179 16.65 17.37 -8.60
C ASP A 179 17.12 18.11 -7.35
N LYS A 180 17.78 17.38 -6.45
CA LYS A 180 18.49 17.94 -5.30
C LYS A 180 19.89 18.38 -5.74
N THR A 181 20.21 19.66 -5.57
CA THR A 181 21.47 20.24 -6.07
C THR A 181 22.25 20.98 -4.96
N PRO A 182 22.57 20.32 -3.83
CA PRO A 182 23.35 20.96 -2.79
C PRO A 182 24.77 21.26 -3.27
N THR A 183 25.39 22.28 -2.68
CA THR A 183 26.78 22.64 -2.90
C THR A 183 27.53 22.79 -1.59
N PRO A 184 28.85 22.52 -1.54
CA PRO A 184 29.66 22.84 -0.36
C PRO A 184 29.53 24.31 0.02
N GLY A 185 29.27 24.58 1.30
CA GLY A 185 28.97 25.90 1.85
C GLY A 185 27.48 26.21 1.98
N ASP A 186 26.58 25.35 1.48
CA ASP A 186 25.16 25.46 1.80
C ASP A 186 24.94 25.22 3.30
N VAL A 187 24.14 26.09 3.92
CA VAL A 187 23.83 26.08 5.34
C VAL A 187 22.80 24.99 5.62
N VAL A 188 23.07 24.18 6.65
CA VAL A 188 22.19 23.10 7.11
C VAL A 188 21.26 23.66 8.19
N TYR A 189 19.96 23.66 7.91
CA TYR A 189 18.91 23.98 8.89
C TYR A 189 18.22 22.70 9.36
N MET A 190 17.99 22.59 10.67
CA MET A 190 16.95 21.73 11.23
C MET A 190 15.67 22.56 11.37
N VAL A 191 14.57 22.07 10.83
CA VAL A 191 13.27 22.76 10.80
C VAL A 191 12.22 21.92 11.51
N GLY A 192 11.37 22.57 12.31
CA GLY A 192 10.20 21.95 12.93
C GLY A 192 10.38 21.63 14.41
N GLY A 193 10.10 20.38 14.81
CA GLY A 193 10.05 19.94 16.20
C GLY A 193 11.40 19.97 16.94
N ARG A 194 11.35 20.11 18.26
CA ARG A 194 12.55 20.06 19.12
C ARG A 194 13.03 18.63 19.38
N VAL A 195 14.31 18.47 19.68
CA VAL A 195 14.92 17.17 19.98
C VAL A 195 14.70 16.77 21.44
N GLY A 196 14.08 15.61 21.66
CA GLY A 196 13.92 14.96 22.96
C GLY A 196 14.67 13.64 23.07
N SER A 197 14.54 12.98 24.23
CA SER A 197 14.96 11.58 24.43
C SER A 197 14.06 10.55 23.73
N ASP A 198 13.16 11.01 22.86
CA ASP A 198 12.09 10.23 22.26
C ASP A 198 12.65 9.41 21.08
N GLY A 199 12.27 8.13 20.99
CA GLY A 199 12.65 7.26 19.87
C GLY A 199 14.14 6.94 19.74
N ILE A 200 14.96 7.20 20.76
CA ILE A 200 16.35 6.74 20.76
C ILE A 200 16.36 5.21 20.69
N HIS A 201 17.03 4.65 19.68
CA HIS A 201 17.01 3.24 19.27
C HIS A 201 15.72 2.75 18.60
N GLY A 202 14.82 3.63 18.13
CA GLY A 202 13.59 3.25 17.44
C GLY A 202 13.83 2.37 16.21
N ALA A 203 14.78 2.73 15.34
CA ALA A 203 15.15 1.90 14.18
C ALA A 203 15.79 0.55 14.54
N THR A 204 16.59 0.52 15.62
CA THR A 204 17.15 -0.75 16.13
C THR A 204 16.02 -1.62 16.69
N PHE A 205 15.06 -1.02 17.36
CA PHE A 205 13.92 -1.70 17.95
C PHE A 205 12.95 -2.25 16.90
N SER A 206 12.64 -1.49 15.85
CA SER A 206 11.81 -1.98 14.72
C SER A 206 12.47 -3.15 13.97
N SER A 207 13.80 -3.24 14.03
CA SER A 207 14.63 -4.29 13.43
C SER A 207 14.84 -5.51 14.34
N LEU A 208 14.13 -5.59 15.46
CA LEU A 208 14.15 -6.72 16.39
C LEU A 208 12.74 -7.33 16.55
N GLU A 209 12.72 -8.60 16.91
CA GLU A 209 11.53 -9.31 17.37
C GLU A 209 10.95 -8.66 18.63
N LEU A 210 9.62 -8.60 18.75
CA LEU A 210 8.96 -8.11 19.95
C LEU A 210 9.04 -9.15 21.08
N THR A 211 9.51 -8.69 22.25
CA THR A 211 9.64 -9.49 23.48
C THR A 211 9.14 -8.74 24.71
N GLU A 212 9.11 -9.39 25.89
CA GLU A 212 8.71 -8.78 27.17
C GLU A 212 9.58 -7.57 27.60
N GLU A 213 10.81 -7.47 27.10
CA GLU A 213 11.74 -6.38 27.42
C GLU A 213 11.57 -5.14 26.52
N SER A 214 10.60 -5.18 25.59
CA SER A 214 10.33 -4.11 24.63
C SER A 214 9.79 -2.85 25.33
N PRO A 215 10.49 -1.70 25.30
CA PRO A 215 10.07 -0.51 26.03
C PRO A 215 8.97 0.25 25.27
N SER A 216 7.76 0.34 25.84
CA SER A 216 6.68 1.17 25.27
C SER A 216 6.98 2.66 25.30
N SER A 217 7.89 3.12 26.16
CA SER A 217 8.35 4.51 26.23
C SER A 217 9.13 4.98 25.00
N ALA A 218 9.47 4.07 24.07
CA ALA A 218 10.09 4.42 22.80
C ALA A 218 9.07 4.93 21.75
N VAL A 219 7.77 4.69 21.96
CA VAL A 219 6.72 5.13 21.02
C VAL A 219 6.41 6.61 21.25
N GLN A 220 6.46 7.38 20.16
CA GLN A 220 6.30 8.82 20.18
C GLN A 220 4.84 9.21 19.89
N ILE A 221 4.52 10.48 20.14
CA ILE A 221 3.25 11.08 19.73
C ILE A 221 3.59 12.13 18.68
N GLY A 222 3.00 12.02 17.49
CA GLY A 222 3.13 13.02 16.44
C GLY A 222 2.32 14.27 16.74
N ASP A 223 2.73 15.39 16.15
CA ASP A 223 2.06 16.70 16.20
C ASP A 223 1.70 17.18 14.78
N PRO A 224 0.53 16.78 14.26
CA PRO A 224 0.10 17.13 12.91
C PRO A 224 0.03 18.63 12.64
N ILE A 225 -0.23 19.45 13.66
CA ILE A 225 -0.35 20.91 13.51
C ILE A 225 1.03 21.54 13.28
N THR A 226 2.05 21.09 14.03
CA THR A 226 3.44 21.50 13.77
C THR A 226 3.89 21.09 12.37
N GLN A 227 3.56 19.86 11.96
CA GLN A 227 3.82 19.41 10.58
C GLN A 227 3.11 20.28 9.54
N LYS A 228 1.85 20.66 9.75
CA LYS A 228 1.10 21.47 8.80
C LYS A 228 1.74 22.85 8.60
N LYS A 229 2.13 23.55 9.68
CA LYS A 229 2.85 24.83 9.59
C LYS A 229 4.14 24.69 8.79
N MET A 230 4.90 23.62 9.06
CA MET A 230 6.14 23.32 8.35
C MET A 230 5.91 23.03 6.87
N ILE A 231 4.87 22.26 6.51
CA ILE A 231 4.50 22.01 5.11
C ILE A 231 4.27 23.34 4.39
N ASP A 232 3.44 24.24 4.95
CA ASP A 232 3.11 25.50 4.29
C ASP A 232 4.35 26.39 4.07
N MET A 233 5.22 26.49 5.08
CA MET A 233 6.49 27.22 4.99
C MET A 233 7.45 26.65 3.93
N ILE A 234 7.65 25.33 3.91
CA ILE A 234 8.57 24.66 2.98
C ILE A 234 8.09 24.79 1.54
N LEU A 235 6.78 24.67 1.30
CA LEU A 235 6.22 24.79 -0.05
C LEU A 235 6.38 26.21 -0.61
N GLU A 236 6.27 27.24 0.24
CA GLU A 236 6.55 28.64 -0.14
C GLU A 236 8.05 28.86 -0.40
N ALA A 237 8.92 28.37 0.48
CA ALA A 237 10.37 28.46 0.29
C ALA A 237 10.87 27.73 -0.98
N ARG A 238 10.24 26.60 -1.34
CA ARG A 238 10.48 25.91 -2.61
C ARG A 238 10.08 26.78 -3.80
N ASP A 239 8.87 27.35 -3.77
CA ASP A 239 8.35 28.15 -4.89
C ASP A 239 9.21 29.41 -5.14
N ASP A 240 9.82 29.95 -4.08
CA ASP A 240 10.81 31.04 -4.13
C ASP A 240 12.22 30.59 -4.59
N GLY A 241 12.45 29.28 -4.77
CA GLY A 241 13.74 28.72 -5.21
C GLY A 241 14.83 28.73 -4.14
N ILE A 242 14.47 28.83 -2.85
CA ILE A 242 15.42 28.95 -1.74
C ILE A 242 16.08 27.60 -1.41
N ILE A 243 15.28 26.52 -1.45
CA ILE A 243 15.72 25.18 -1.05
C ILE A 243 16.69 24.58 -2.09
N GLN A 244 17.85 24.11 -1.64
CA GLN A 244 18.82 23.38 -2.47
C GLN A 244 18.74 21.88 -2.28
N ILE A 245 18.35 21.47 -1.06
CA ILE A 245 18.17 20.08 -0.66
C ILE A 245 17.24 20.03 0.55
N ILE A 246 16.44 18.98 0.64
CA ILE A 246 15.57 18.73 1.78
C ILE A 246 15.45 17.23 2.01
N THR A 247 15.33 16.79 3.26
CA THR A 247 14.94 15.42 3.62
C THR A 247 14.26 15.40 4.99
N ASP A 248 13.52 14.33 5.28
CA ASP A 248 12.89 14.12 6.57
C ASP A 248 13.90 13.71 7.66
N ASN A 249 13.52 13.92 8.93
CA ASN A 249 14.23 13.36 10.07
C ASN A 249 13.44 12.18 10.67
N GLY A 250 13.56 11.01 10.07
CA GLY A 250 13.00 9.75 10.56
C GLY A 250 13.96 8.94 11.43
N ALA A 251 14.12 7.66 11.06
CA ALA A 251 15.01 6.71 11.72
C ALA A 251 16.46 7.23 11.74
N GLY A 252 17.14 7.14 12.89
CA GLY A 252 18.50 7.67 13.05
C GLY A 252 18.61 9.21 13.09
N GLY A 253 17.53 9.96 12.92
CA GLY A 253 17.49 11.40 13.16
C GLY A 253 18.46 12.23 12.30
N LEU A 254 19.24 13.10 12.97
CA LEU A 254 20.22 13.96 12.31
C LEU A 254 21.41 13.17 11.74
N SER A 255 21.71 11.99 12.30
CA SER A 255 22.77 11.14 11.73
C SER A 255 22.44 10.61 10.34
N SER A 256 21.19 10.20 10.11
CA SER A 256 20.74 9.68 8.80
C SER A 256 20.52 10.83 7.83
N SER A 257 19.62 11.75 8.17
CA SER A 257 19.27 12.88 7.30
C SER A 257 20.48 13.69 6.82
N VAL A 258 21.32 14.22 7.71
CA VAL A 258 22.51 14.98 7.28
C VAL A 258 23.55 14.07 6.66
N GLY A 259 23.74 12.85 7.18
CA GLY A 259 24.74 11.89 6.69
C GLY A 259 24.47 11.39 5.26
N GLU A 260 23.21 11.13 4.92
CA GLU A 260 22.75 10.78 3.57
C GLU A 260 22.92 11.96 2.62
N MET A 261 22.43 13.14 3.00
CA MET A 261 22.56 14.34 2.14
C MET A 261 24.03 14.75 1.93
N ALA A 262 24.91 14.48 2.91
CA ALA A 262 26.35 14.73 2.81
C ALA A 262 27.05 13.87 1.73
N GLU A 263 26.43 12.81 1.22
CA GLU A 263 26.96 12.04 0.08
C GLU A 263 27.02 12.91 -1.19
N LEU A 264 26.04 13.80 -1.37
CA LEU A 264 25.92 14.65 -2.56
C LEU A 264 26.98 15.76 -2.61
N THR A 265 27.47 16.21 -1.45
CA THR A 265 28.52 17.23 -1.35
C THR A 265 29.89 16.67 -0.97
N ASN A 266 29.95 15.39 -0.59
CA ASN A 266 31.12 14.72 -0.02
C ASN A 266 31.56 15.30 1.34
N GLY A 267 30.60 15.59 2.24
CA GLY A 267 30.89 15.98 3.62
C GLY A 267 29.86 16.91 4.26
N ALA A 268 29.90 17.00 5.59
CA ALA A 268 29.13 17.97 6.37
C ALA A 268 29.82 18.26 7.71
N ASP A 269 29.65 19.47 8.23
CA ASP A 269 30.10 19.87 9.56
C ASP A 269 28.92 20.47 10.34
N ILE A 270 28.44 19.75 11.35
CA ILE A 270 27.32 20.16 12.20
C ILE A 270 27.71 20.31 13.67
N ASP A 271 27.06 21.27 14.35
CA ASP A 271 27.20 21.56 15.77
C ASP A 271 25.90 21.24 16.52
N LEU A 272 25.93 20.19 17.33
CA LEU A 272 24.80 19.75 18.13
C LEU A 272 24.51 20.67 19.33
N SER A 273 25.42 21.57 19.69
CA SER A 273 25.21 22.47 20.85
C SER A 273 24.17 23.56 20.60
N VAL A 274 23.83 23.82 19.33
CA VAL A 274 22.80 24.79 18.93
C VAL A 274 21.44 24.15 18.67
N VAL A 275 21.36 22.82 18.59
CA VAL A 275 20.12 22.09 18.32
C VAL A 275 19.09 22.34 19.43
N PRO A 276 17.85 22.74 19.11
CA PRO A 276 16.85 23.05 20.11
C PRO A 276 16.34 21.76 20.78
N LEU A 277 16.33 21.75 22.11
CA LEU A 277 15.99 20.56 22.91
C LEU A 277 14.64 20.73 23.61
N LYS A 278 13.87 19.65 23.72
CA LYS A 278 12.65 19.56 24.56
C LYS A 278 13.02 19.58 26.05
N GLN A 279 14.11 18.93 26.41
CA GLN A 279 14.66 18.88 27.77
C GLN A 279 16.18 19.05 27.78
N ALA A 280 16.70 19.69 28.82
CA ALA A 280 18.13 19.74 29.07
C ALA A 280 18.66 18.36 29.52
N GLY A 281 19.94 18.10 29.28
CA GLY A 281 20.65 16.92 29.81
C GLY A 281 20.84 15.77 28.83
N LEU A 282 20.41 15.91 27.57
CA LEU A 282 20.73 14.95 26.52
C LEU A 282 22.23 14.96 26.19
N SER A 283 22.81 13.77 26.08
CA SER A 283 24.16 13.56 25.62
C SER A 283 24.27 13.90 24.13
N PRO A 284 25.44 14.34 23.62
CA PRO A 284 25.58 14.70 22.21
C PRO A 284 25.17 13.58 21.24
N TRP A 285 25.50 12.32 21.55
CA TRP A 285 25.08 11.20 20.70
C TRP A 285 23.56 10.99 20.71
N GLU A 286 22.88 11.24 21.83
CA GLU A 286 21.41 11.15 21.94
C GLU A 286 20.74 12.21 21.06
N ILE A 287 21.29 13.43 21.03
CA ILE A 287 20.80 14.51 20.16
C ILE A 287 20.92 14.12 18.69
N LEU A 288 22.06 13.54 18.30
CA LEU A 288 22.37 13.16 16.93
C LEU A 288 21.42 12.07 16.40
N VAL A 289 21.12 11.06 17.21
CA VAL A 289 20.33 9.88 16.80
C VAL A 289 18.87 9.92 17.21
N SER A 290 18.43 10.98 17.90
CA SER A 290 17.03 11.13 18.32
C SER A 290 16.10 11.09 17.12
N GLU A 291 15.04 10.31 17.24
CA GLU A 291 14.02 10.14 16.20
C GLU A 291 12.78 11.01 16.48
N SER A 292 12.93 12.08 17.29
CA SER A 292 11.86 13.03 17.59
C SER A 292 11.08 13.45 16.34
N GLN A 293 9.75 13.46 16.40
CA GLN A 293 8.90 13.73 15.24
C GLN A 293 8.88 15.19 14.76
N GLU A 294 8.22 15.41 13.61
CA GLU A 294 7.96 16.70 12.96
C GLU A 294 9.22 17.50 12.62
N ARG A 295 10.29 16.84 12.19
CA ARG A 295 11.56 17.49 11.83
C ARG A 295 11.95 17.24 10.37
N MET A 296 12.55 18.24 9.75
CA MET A 296 13.16 18.18 8.43
C MET A 296 14.57 18.78 8.46
N THR A 297 15.45 18.29 7.58
CA THR A 297 16.75 18.89 7.30
C THR A 297 16.68 19.62 5.96
N VAL A 298 17.06 20.90 5.93
CA VAL A 298 17.00 21.75 4.74
C VAL A 298 18.36 22.40 4.49
N GLY A 299 18.87 22.30 3.27
CA GLY A 299 20.05 23.01 2.81
C GLY A 299 19.70 24.28 2.04
N VAL A 300 20.26 25.42 2.47
CA VAL A 300 19.97 26.75 1.93
C VAL A 300 21.26 27.49 1.62
N ARG A 301 21.31 28.22 0.51
CA ARG A 301 22.48 29.03 0.17
C ARG A 301 22.66 30.14 1.21
N PRO A 302 23.91 30.50 1.57
CA PRO A 302 24.16 31.59 2.53
C PRO A 302 23.49 32.92 2.18
N ALA A 303 23.31 33.21 0.89
CA ALA A 303 22.64 34.44 0.43
C ALA A 303 21.13 34.46 0.68
N ASP A 304 20.50 33.29 0.81
CA ASP A 304 19.05 33.14 0.96
C ASP A 304 18.62 32.86 2.40
N CYS A 305 19.57 32.60 3.32
CA CYS A 305 19.32 32.33 4.74
C CYS A 305 18.37 33.35 5.40
N ALA A 306 18.58 34.64 5.15
CA ALA A 306 17.73 35.69 5.75
C ALA A 306 16.28 35.65 5.24
N ALA A 307 16.06 35.27 3.98
CA ALA A 307 14.72 35.09 3.42
C ALA A 307 14.06 33.83 3.98
N PHE A 308 14.83 32.73 4.08
CA PHE A 308 14.37 31.48 4.67
C PHE A 308 13.94 31.64 6.14
N GLU A 309 14.76 32.32 6.95
CA GLU A 309 14.46 32.61 8.35
C GLU A 309 13.24 33.52 8.50
N ALA A 310 13.06 34.50 7.61
CA ALA A 310 11.87 35.35 7.61
C ALA A 310 10.58 34.57 7.29
N LEU A 311 10.64 33.58 6.37
CA LEU A 311 9.53 32.66 6.11
C LEU A 311 9.25 31.77 7.33
N ALA A 312 10.29 31.28 8.00
CA ALA A 312 10.15 30.46 9.20
C ALA A 312 9.43 31.25 10.32
N ASP A 313 9.82 32.51 10.55
CA ASP A 313 9.17 33.41 11.51
C ASP A 313 7.71 33.69 11.15
N LEU A 314 7.41 33.93 9.86
CA LEU A 314 6.05 34.21 9.37
C LEU A 314 5.09 33.05 9.64
N HIS A 315 5.55 31.82 9.42
CA HIS A 315 4.76 30.60 9.58
C HIS A 315 4.84 30.00 10.99
N GLU A 316 5.55 30.66 11.92
CA GLU A 316 5.79 30.18 13.28
C GLU A 316 6.47 28.79 13.33
N VAL A 317 7.46 28.58 12.46
CA VAL A 317 8.25 27.34 12.35
C VAL A 317 9.65 27.57 12.92
N GLU A 318 10.11 26.71 13.83
CA GLU A 318 11.46 26.81 14.39
C GLU A 318 12.49 26.31 13.37
N ALA A 319 13.29 27.22 12.80
CA ALA A 319 14.39 26.91 11.88
C ALA A 319 15.74 27.23 12.55
N THR A 320 16.57 26.22 12.77
CA THR A 320 17.86 26.36 13.45
C THR A 320 18.99 26.01 12.49
N ASN A 321 19.89 26.96 12.24
CA ASN A 321 21.17 26.67 11.57
C ASN A 321 22.01 25.78 12.49
N ILE A 322 22.30 24.56 12.02
CA ILE A 322 23.10 23.57 12.74
C ILE A 322 24.48 23.34 12.14
N GLY A 323 24.82 23.97 11.02
CA GLY A 323 26.09 23.74 10.35
C GLY A 323 26.06 24.00 8.84
N GLU A 324 26.96 23.33 8.11
CA GLU A 324 27.10 23.47 6.66
C GLU A 324 27.45 22.13 5.98
N PHE A 325 27.05 21.99 4.73
CA PHE A 325 27.57 20.94 3.86
C PHE A 325 28.99 21.30 3.42
N THR A 326 29.87 20.31 3.33
CA THR A 326 31.30 20.48 2.98
C THR A 326 31.72 19.48 1.91
N ASP A 327 32.94 19.63 1.38
CA ASP A 327 33.59 18.68 0.47
C ASP A 327 34.78 17.96 1.14
N SER A 328 34.80 17.94 2.48
CA SER A 328 35.93 17.48 3.29
C SER A 328 36.22 15.97 3.21
N GLY A 329 35.31 15.18 2.65
CA GLY A 329 35.33 13.72 2.66
C GLY A 329 34.86 13.10 3.97
N ALA A 330 34.34 13.91 4.91
CA ALA A 330 33.96 13.45 6.23
C ALA A 330 32.60 14.00 6.70
N PHE A 331 31.90 13.19 7.49
CA PHE A 331 30.80 13.59 8.35
C PHE A 331 31.37 14.02 9.70
N VAL A 332 31.42 15.32 9.94
CA VAL A 332 31.96 15.96 11.14
C VAL A 332 30.82 16.42 12.02
N VAL A 333 30.78 15.92 13.25
CA VAL A 333 29.77 16.27 14.25
C VAL A 333 30.49 16.79 15.49
N ARG A 334 30.09 17.97 15.96
CA ARG A 334 30.65 18.64 17.14
C ARG A 334 29.57 18.95 18.16
N PHE A 335 29.97 19.18 19.40
CA PHE A 335 29.17 19.81 20.43
C PHE A 335 29.96 21.01 20.95
N GLY A 336 29.71 22.17 20.36
CA GLY A 336 30.56 23.36 20.46
C GLY A 336 31.96 23.07 19.95
N GLN A 337 32.94 23.10 20.85
CA GLN A 337 34.35 22.81 20.54
C GLN A 337 34.72 21.32 20.68
N THR A 338 33.81 20.48 21.14
CA THR A 338 34.08 19.06 21.40
C THR A 338 33.75 18.22 20.16
N PRO A 339 34.70 17.46 19.58
CA PRO A 339 34.40 16.50 18.52
C PRO A 339 33.54 15.34 19.06
N VAL A 340 32.42 15.07 18.39
CA VAL A 340 31.50 13.96 18.71
C VAL A 340 31.70 12.80 17.73
N ALA A 341 31.75 13.10 16.43
CA ALA A 341 32.04 12.13 15.37
C ALA A 341 32.88 12.78 14.26
N HIS A 342 33.74 11.97 13.64
CA HIS A 342 34.49 12.33 12.44
C HIS A 342 34.67 11.06 11.63
N LEU A 343 33.74 10.80 10.71
CA LEU A 343 33.67 9.55 9.95
C LEU A 343 33.86 9.84 8.45
N PRO A 344 34.70 9.09 7.73
CA PRO A 344 34.73 9.18 6.27
C PRO A 344 33.36 8.87 5.67
N ILE A 345 32.91 9.65 4.68
CA ILE A 345 31.61 9.43 4.02
C ILE A 345 31.54 8.02 3.41
N SER A 346 32.63 7.54 2.80
CA SER A 346 32.71 6.18 2.25
C SER A 346 32.54 5.09 3.32
N PHE A 347 32.97 5.32 4.56
CA PHE A 347 32.77 4.34 5.63
C PHE A 347 31.31 4.33 6.11
N LEU A 348 30.65 5.49 6.12
CA LEU A 348 29.25 5.61 6.52
C LEU A 348 28.33 4.85 5.55
N HIS A 349 28.59 4.95 4.25
CA HIS A 349 27.73 4.39 3.19
C HIS A 349 28.16 2.99 2.71
N ASP A 350 29.46 2.71 2.58
CA ASP A 350 29.98 1.44 2.06
C ASP A 350 30.57 0.51 3.15
N GLY A 351 30.43 0.87 4.42
CA GLY A 351 31.09 0.16 5.52
C GLY A 351 30.44 -1.18 5.92
N CYS A 352 29.19 -1.43 5.54
CA CYS A 352 28.45 -2.62 5.95
C CYS A 352 28.75 -3.83 5.04
N PRO A 353 29.23 -4.97 5.57
CA PRO A 353 29.52 -6.15 4.75
C PRO A 353 28.24 -6.83 4.25
N GLN A 354 28.29 -7.34 3.02
CA GLN A 354 27.17 -8.05 2.41
C GLN A 354 26.89 -9.41 3.08
N LEU A 355 25.65 -9.65 3.49
CA LEU A 355 25.19 -10.93 4.03
C LEU A 355 25.29 -12.08 3.01
N GLN A 356 25.55 -13.28 3.51
CA GLN A 356 25.58 -14.54 2.76
C GLN A 356 24.51 -15.47 3.36
N LEU A 357 23.47 -15.80 2.59
CA LEU A 357 22.28 -16.51 3.09
C LEU A 357 21.97 -17.76 2.24
N GLU A 358 21.35 -18.76 2.87
CA GLU A 358 20.90 -20.00 2.23
C GLU A 358 19.37 -20.05 2.23
N SER A 359 18.78 -20.42 1.10
CA SER A 359 17.33 -20.46 0.88
C SER A 359 16.93 -21.80 0.26
N GLU A 360 15.87 -22.43 0.79
CA GLU A 360 15.39 -23.73 0.31
C GLU A 360 13.85 -23.79 0.24
N TRP A 361 13.32 -23.94 -0.98
CA TRP A 361 11.89 -24.06 -1.24
C TRP A 361 11.45 -25.53 -1.35
N THR A 362 10.35 -25.84 -0.68
CA THR A 362 9.56 -27.05 -0.90
C THR A 362 8.08 -26.65 -0.75
N PRO A 363 7.22 -26.87 -1.77
CA PRO A 363 5.81 -26.52 -1.67
C PRO A 363 5.15 -27.17 -0.44
N PRO A 364 4.35 -26.42 0.34
CA PRO A 364 3.58 -26.97 1.44
C PRO A 364 2.44 -27.84 0.91
N VAL A 365 1.99 -28.81 1.72
CA VAL A 365 0.84 -29.66 1.40
C VAL A 365 -0.26 -29.40 2.42
N HIS A 366 -1.45 -29.05 1.94
CA HIS A 366 -2.63 -28.78 2.75
C HIS A 366 -3.79 -29.68 2.34
N ASP A 367 -4.64 -30.05 3.30
CA ASP A 367 -5.89 -30.76 3.01
C ASP A 367 -6.83 -29.87 2.21
N THR A 368 -7.58 -30.44 1.25
CA THR A 368 -8.55 -29.68 0.45
C THR A 368 -9.77 -29.26 1.26
N MET A 369 -10.39 -28.15 0.86
CA MET A 369 -11.69 -27.74 1.38
C MET A 369 -12.77 -28.81 1.11
N VAL A 370 -13.76 -28.90 1.99
CA VAL A 370 -14.95 -29.73 1.80
C VAL A 370 -16.18 -28.84 1.64
N THR A 371 -16.84 -28.91 0.48
CA THR A 371 -18.04 -28.13 0.19
C THR A 371 -19.31 -28.86 0.63
N PRO A 372 -20.26 -28.20 1.31
CA PRO A 372 -21.53 -28.81 1.69
C PRO A 372 -22.42 -29.08 0.46
N GLN A 373 -23.29 -30.08 0.54
CA GLN A 373 -24.39 -30.22 -0.43
C GLN A 373 -25.51 -29.26 -0.06
N THR A 374 -25.89 -28.39 -0.99
CA THR A 374 -26.88 -27.34 -0.72
C THR A 374 -27.69 -27.00 -1.98
N ASP A 375 -28.86 -26.39 -1.79
CA ASP A 375 -29.69 -25.87 -2.88
C ASP A 375 -29.40 -24.38 -3.13
N ALA A 376 -30.10 -23.76 -4.10
CA ALA A 376 -29.88 -22.36 -4.46
C ALA A 376 -30.05 -21.39 -3.28
N ALA A 377 -31.03 -21.62 -2.41
CA ALA A 377 -31.27 -20.78 -1.24
C ALA A 377 -30.17 -20.98 -0.18
N GLY A 378 -29.70 -22.22 0.00
CA GLY A 378 -28.58 -22.51 0.88
C GLY A 378 -27.25 -21.94 0.36
N MET A 379 -27.03 -21.92 -0.95
CA MET A 379 -25.90 -21.21 -1.58
C MET A 379 -25.97 -19.70 -1.31
N GLY A 380 -27.15 -19.09 -1.42
CA GLY A 380 -27.37 -17.70 -1.00
C GLY A 380 -27.11 -17.47 0.49
N GLY A 381 -27.39 -18.47 1.33
CA GLY A 381 -27.02 -18.47 2.74
C GLY A 381 -25.52 -18.57 2.99
N VAL A 382 -24.75 -19.22 2.11
CA VAL A 382 -23.28 -19.22 2.15
C VAL A 382 -22.75 -17.84 1.78
N LEU A 383 -23.24 -17.25 0.69
CA LEU A 383 -22.89 -15.88 0.30
C LEU A 383 -23.18 -14.89 1.44
N GLY A 384 -24.35 -14.99 2.10
CA GLY A 384 -24.69 -14.13 3.23
C GLY A 384 -23.75 -14.25 4.43
N ARG A 385 -23.13 -15.42 4.66
CA ARG A 385 -22.08 -15.57 5.69
C ARG A 385 -20.74 -15.03 5.22
N LEU A 386 -20.43 -15.21 3.94
CA LEU A 386 -19.21 -14.67 3.35
C LEU A 386 -19.21 -13.14 3.41
N MET A 387 -20.33 -12.49 3.06
CA MET A 387 -20.52 -11.04 3.19
C MET A 387 -20.33 -10.54 4.63
N ALA A 388 -20.63 -11.36 5.64
CA ALA A 388 -20.49 -11.01 7.05
C ALA A 388 -19.07 -11.25 7.60
N ARG A 389 -18.15 -11.79 6.80
CA ARG A 389 -16.77 -12.02 7.26
C ARG A 389 -15.99 -10.71 7.29
N PRO A 390 -15.15 -10.45 8.31
CA PRO A 390 -14.42 -9.19 8.44
C PRO A 390 -13.63 -8.74 7.20
N ASN A 391 -13.05 -9.66 6.43
CA ASN A 391 -12.30 -9.32 5.21
C ASN A 391 -13.22 -8.80 4.09
N VAL A 392 -14.42 -9.37 3.94
CA VAL A 392 -15.40 -8.99 2.90
C VAL A 392 -16.37 -7.89 3.37
N ALA A 393 -16.73 -7.89 4.66
CA ALA A 393 -17.73 -7.01 5.24
C ALA A 393 -17.41 -5.51 5.05
N SER A 394 -18.44 -4.68 5.13
CA SER A 394 -18.32 -3.25 4.95
C SER A 394 -17.34 -2.62 5.94
N LYS A 395 -16.43 -1.79 5.42
CA LYS A 395 -15.52 -0.95 6.22
C LYS A 395 -16.09 0.45 6.46
N GLU A 396 -17.32 0.70 6.04
CA GLU A 396 -17.97 2.02 5.96
C GLU A 396 -17.88 2.84 7.24
N TRP A 397 -18.20 2.24 8.39
CA TRP A 397 -18.17 2.93 9.68
C TRP A 397 -16.80 3.56 9.99
N TRP A 398 -15.73 2.82 9.70
CA TRP A 398 -14.36 3.24 9.97
C TRP A 398 -13.88 4.25 8.95
N VAL A 399 -14.13 3.98 7.67
CA VAL A 399 -13.66 4.82 6.56
C VAL A 399 -14.32 6.21 6.61
N ARG A 400 -15.63 6.30 6.90
CA ARG A 400 -16.34 7.59 7.02
C ARG A 400 -15.83 8.51 8.12
N SER A 401 -14.96 8.02 9.01
CA SER A 401 -14.34 8.86 10.04
C SER A 401 -13.15 9.66 9.50
N TYR A 402 -12.63 9.32 8.33
CA TYR A 402 -11.58 10.09 7.65
C TYR A 402 -12.17 11.29 6.92
N ASP A 403 -11.36 12.34 6.76
CA ASP A 403 -11.64 13.36 5.77
C ASP A 403 -11.33 12.82 4.37
N HIS A 404 -12.27 13.00 3.44
CA HIS A 404 -12.13 12.59 2.03
C HIS A 404 -12.23 13.80 1.06
N GLU A 405 -12.42 15.02 1.55
CA GLU A 405 -12.88 16.16 0.75
C GLU A 405 -11.99 17.40 0.87
N VAL A 406 -11.15 17.50 1.91
CA VAL A 406 -10.19 18.59 2.05
C VAL A 406 -9.35 18.68 0.77
N ILE A 407 -9.05 19.91 0.34
CA ILE A 407 -8.45 20.25 -0.97
C ILE A 407 -9.43 20.17 -2.16
N ALA A 408 -10.65 19.61 -1.99
CA ALA A 408 -11.73 19.60 -2.98
C ALA A 408 -11.35 18.98 -4.35
N GLN A 409 -10.76 17.78 -4.32
CA GLN A 409 -10.21 17.09 -5.49
C GLN A 409 -10.82 15.70 -5.77
N SER A 410 -11.66 15.16 -4.88
CA SER A 410 -12.14 13.77 -4.99
C SER A 410 -13.17 13.59 -6.11
N VAL A 411 -12.96 12.59 -6.97
CA VAL A 411 -13.86 12.23 -8.08
C VAL A 411 -14.56 10.90 -7.78
N ILE A 412 -13.79 9.82 -7.62
CA ILE A 412 -14.30 8.53 -7.15
C ILE A 412 -13.91 8.39 -5.68
N LYS A 413 -14.91 8.15 -4.83
CA LYS A 413 -14.80 8.08 -3.37
C LYS A 413 -14.85 6.62 -2.91
N PRO A 414 -14.43 6.31 -1.67
CA PRO A 414 -14.47 4.94 -1.15
C PRO A 414 -15.84 4.27 -1.21
N PHE A 415 -16.94 5.04 -1.13
CA PHE A 415 -18.29 4.52 -1.31
C PHE A 415 -19.08 5.29 -2.38
N CYS A 416 -19.67 4.53 -3.29
CA CYS A 416 -20.47 4.98 -4.43
C CYS A 416 -21.91 4.43 -4.32
N GLY A 417 -22.70 4.49 -5.40
CA GLY A 417 -24.10 4.08 -5.39
C GLY A 417 -25.08 5.15 -4.92
N ILE A 418 -26.37 4.89 -5.13
CA ILE A 418 -27.47 5.82 -4.82
C ILE A 418 -27.58 6.13 -3.32
N ASN A 419 -27.15 5.19 -2.48
CA ASN A 419 -27.14 5.30 -1.02
C ASN A 419 -25.74 5.61 -0.46
N HIS A 420 -24.74 5.78 -1.34
CA HIS A 420 -23.34 5.96 -0.96
C HIS A 420 -22.78 4.84 -0.07
N ASP A 421 -23.22 3.60 -0.28
CA ASP A 421 -22.92 2.41 0.52
C ASP A 421 -22.31 1.27 -0.29
N ALA A 422 -22.06 1.43 -1.59
CA ALA A 422 -21.35 0.43 -2.40
C ALA A 422 -19.84 0.68 -2.39
N PRO A 423 -18.99 -0.33 -2.17
CA PRO A 423 -17.53 -0.14 -2.13
C PRO A 423 -16.98 0.23 -3.50
N GLY A 424 -15.98 1.13 -3.57
CA GLY A 424 -15.24 1.44 -4.79
C GLY A 424 -13.89 0.72 -4.86
N ASP A 425 -13.44 0.35 -6.07
CA ASP A 425 -12.17 -0.38 -6.30
C ASP A 425 -10.93 0.49 -6.07
N ALA A 426 -10.97 1.75 -6.52
CA ALA A 426 -9.84 2.67 -6.52
C ALA A 426 -10.31 4.12 -6.32
N ALA A 427 -9.39 4.97 -5.85
CA ALA A 427 -9.62 6.40 -5.77
C ALA A 427 -9.24 7.10 -7.07
N VAL A 428 -10.03 8.09 -7.47
CA VAL A 428 -9.68 9.03 -8.55
C VAL A 428 -9.73 10.44 -7.98
N ILE A 429 -8.64 11.19 -8.14
CA ILE A 429 -8.52 12.58 -7.69
C ILE A 429 -8.14 13.51 -8.84
N ALA A 430 -8.60 14.76 -8.78
CA ALA A 430 -8.31 15.83 -9.74
C ALA A 430 -7.64 17.02 -9.02
N PRO A 431 -6.34 16.93 -8.70
CA PRO A 431 -5.64 17.93 -7.88
C PRO A 431 -5.44 19.28 -8.58
N LEU A 432 -5.52 19.32 -9.92
CA LEU A 432 -5.38 20.54 -10.71
C LEU A 432 -6.74 21.21 -10.92
N HIS A 433 -7.03 22.24 -10.11
CA HIS A 433 -8.31 22.95 -10.17
C HIS A 433 -8.62 23.53 -11.56
N GLY A 434 -9.82 23.22 -12.06
CA GLY A 434 -10.30 23.64 -13.38
C GLY A 434 -9.82 22.75 -14.54
N GLY A 435 -8.91 21.80 -14.28
CA GLY A 435 -8.50 20.77 -15.23
C GLY A 435 -9.39 19.53 -15.18
N THR A 436 -9.16 18.60 -16.12
CA THR A 436 -9.84 17.29 -16.19
C THR A 436 -8.89 16.11 -16.03
N GLN A 437 -7.57 16.34 -16.04
CA GLN A 437 -6.59 15.29 -15.77
C GLN A 437 -6.62 14.95 -14.27
N GLY A 438 -6.53 13.65 -13.95
CA GLY A 438 -6.53 13.16 -12.58
C GLY A 438 -5.52 12.05 -12.34
N ALA A 439 -5.40 11.64 -11.09
CA ALA A 439 -4.58 10.53 -10.65
C ALA A 439 -5.47 9.41 -10.09
N VAL A 440 -5.09 8.17 -10.38
CA VAL A 440 -5.71 6.95 -9.85
C VAL A 440 -4.80 6.40 -8.75
N ILE A 441 -5.40 6.00 -7.63
CA ILE A 441 -4.71 5.35 -6.51
C ILE A 441 -5.45 4.05 -6.17
N SER A 442 -4.72 2.94 -6.15
CA SER A 442 -5.26 1.61 -5.82
C SER A 442 -4.25 0.79 -5.02
N ASN A 443 -4.73 -0.32 -4.44
CA ASN A 443 -3.94 -1.25 -3.64
C ASN A 443 -4.37 -2.69 -3.94
N GLY A 444 -3.45 -3.63 -3.70
CA GLY A 444 -3.72 -5.08 -3.70
C GLY A 444 -2.97 -5.78 -2.56
N ILE A 445 -3.63 -6.74 -1.91
CA ILE A 445 -3.12 -7.44 -0.71
C ILE A 445 -3.82 -8.79 -0.46
N ALA A 446 -3.13 -9.91 -0.72
CA ALA A 446 -3.70 -11.26 -0.59
C ALA A 446 -2.86 -12.22 0.29
N PRO A 447 -2.66 -11.94 1.60
CA PRO A 447 -1.70 -12.66 2.43
C PRO A 447 -2.00 -14.15 2.61
N ARG A 448 -3.26 -14.57 2.50
CA ARG A 448 -3.67 -15.98 2.69
C ARG A 448 -3.09 -16.91 1.63
N TYR A 449 -2.85 -16.40 0.43
CA TYR A 449 -2.20 -17.15 -0.64
C TYR A 449 -0.76 -17.56 -0.28
N SER A 450 -0.11 -16.83 0.64
CA SER A 450 1.25 -17.17 1.11
C SER A 450 1.33 -18.51 1.85
N ASP A 451 0.20 -19.04 2.31
CA ASP A 451 0.12 -20.36 2.95
C ASP A 451 0.35 -21.51 1.96
N ILE A 452 0.05 -21.29 0.68
CA ILE A 452 0.30 -22.26 -0.41
C ILE A 452 1.53 -21.82 -1.21
N ASP A 453 1.51 -20.61 -1.76
CA ASP A 453 2.60 -20.10 -2.59
C ASP A 453 2.72 -18.57 -2.53
N THR A 454 3.92 -18.09 -2.21
CA THR A 454 4.23 -16.66 -2.16
C THR A 454 4.48 -16.04 -3.53
N TYR A 455 4.71 -16.85 -4.58
CA TYR A 455 4.68 -16.36 -5.96
C TYR A 455 3.26 -15.93 -6.33
N SER A 456 2.27 -16.83 -6.19
CA SER A 456 0.86 -16.50 -6.44
C SER A 456 0.34 -15.38 -5.54
N MET A 457 0.74 -15.32 -4.27
CA MET A 457 0.40 -14.19 -3.40
C MET A 457 0.87 -12.84 -3.96
N ALA A 458 2.14 -12.75 -4.34
CA ALA A 458 2.70 -11.51 -4.88
C ALA A 458 2.09 -11.15 -6.24
N ALA A 459 1.87 -12.15 -7.10
CA ALA A 459 1.18 -11.96 -8.38
C ALA A 459 -0.24 -11.42 -8.20
N ALA A 460 -0.99 -11.97 -7.23
CA ALA A 460 -2.33 -11.49 -6.88
C ALA A 460 -2.31 -10.03 -6.44
N CYS A 461 -1.38 -9.65 -5.55
CA CYS A 461 -1.29 -8.27 -5.08
C CYS A 461 -1.03 -7.27 -6.22
N VAL A 462 -0.14 -7.62 -7.16
CA VAL A 462 0.16 -6.76 -8.33
C VAL A 462 -1.04 -6.68 -9.28
N ASP A 463 -1.66 -7.83 -9.58
CA ASP A 463 -2.83 -7.89 -10.46
C ASP A 463 -4.01 -7.13 -9.88
N GLU A 464 -4.34 -7.34 -8.60
CA GLU A 464 -5.44 -6.67 -7.91
C GLU A 464 -5.25 -5.15 -7.88
N ALA A 465 -4.04 -4.66 -7.56
CA ALA A 465 -3.75 -3.24 -7.60
C ALA A 465 -3.96 -2.64 -9.00
N LEU A 466 -3.48 -3.31 -10.06
CA LEU A 466 -3.67 -2.85 -11.43
C LEU A 466 -5.13 -2.94 -11.87
N ARG A 467 -5.80 -4.06 -11.56
CA ARG A 467 -7.17 -4.34 -11.93
C ARG A 467 -8.13 -3.34 -11.31
N ASN A 468 -7.95 -2.99 -10.04
CA ASN A 468 -8.69 -1.93 -9.36
C ASN A 468 -8.52 -0.58 -10.05
N ALA A 469 -7.30 -0.24 -10.51
CA ALA A 469 -7.06 0.98 -11.27
C ALA A 469 -7.71 0.96 -12.65
N VAL A 470 -7.72 -0.21 -13.33
CA VAL A 470 -8.41 -0.41 -14.61
C VAL A 470 -9.92 -0.23 -14.45
N CYS A 471 -10.52 -0.72 -13.37
CA CYS A 471 -11.95 -0.56 -13.07
C CYS A 471 -12.40 0.90 -13.03
N VAL A 472 -11.49 1.85 -12.74
CA VAL A 472 -11.81 3.29 -12.73
C VAL A 472 -11.26 4.06 -13.95
N GLY A 473 -10.63 3.37 -14.91
CA GLY A 473 -10.20 3.95 -16.19
C GLY A 473 -8.79 4.53 -16.20
N VAL A 474 -7.85 3.93 -15.46
CA VAL A 474 -6.44 4.33 -15.50
C VAL A 474 -5.83 4.26 -16.91
N ASP A 475 -4.95 5.21 -17.20
CA ASP A 475 -4.10 5.19 -18.38
C ASP A 475 -2.93 4.22 -18.17
N LEU A 476 -3.05 3.04 -18.79
CA LEU A 476 -2.07 1.94 -18.69
C LEU A 476 -0.68 2.29 -19.24
N ASP A 477 -0.51 3.40 -19.96
CA ASP A 477 0.80 3.82 -20.47
C ASP A 477 1.57 4.70 -19.47
N MET A 478 0.93 5.09 -18.36
CA MET A 478 1.54 5.87 -17.27
C MET A 478 1.03 5.39 -15.91
N ILE A 479 1.59 4.27 -15.46
CA ILE A 479 1.33 3.63 -14.16
C ILE A 479 2.64 3.34 -13.45
N ALA A 480 2.67 3.46 -12.13
CA ALA A 480 3.83 3.14 -11.30
C ALA A 480 3.42 2.45 -10.00
N GLY A 481 4.22 1.49 -9.57
CA GLY A 481 3.94 0.63 -8.42
C GLY A 481 4.84 0.92 -7.22
N LEU A 482 4.39 0.46 -6.04
CA LEU A 482 5.16 0.42 -4.81
C LEU A 482 5.12 -0.97 -4.18
N ASP A 483 6.28 -1.50 -3.82
CA ASP A 483 6.45 -2.82 -3.22
C ASP A 483 6.75 -2.74 -1.71
N ASN A 484 5.74 -3.06 -0.88
CA ASN A 484 5.85 -3.01 0.58
C ASN A 484 5.81 -4.41 1.19
N PHE A 485 6.97 -4.95 1.55
CA PHE A 485 7.14 -6.30 2.11
C PHE A 485 7.07 -6.31 3.64
N CYS A 486 6.20 -7.15 4.22
CA CYS A 486 6.24 -7.51 5.64
C CYS A 486 6.46 -9.02 5.78
N TRP A 487 7.60 -9.39 6.36
CA TRP A 487 8.01 -10.79 6.50
C TRP A 487 8.31 -11.15 7.96
N PRO A 488 8.06 -12.41 8.35
CA PRO A 488 8.72 -12.98 9.52
C PRO A 488 10.23 -13.12 9.26
N ASP A 489 11.02 -13.31 10.33
CA ASP A 489 12.46 -13.45 10.27
C ASP A 489 12.87 -14.55 9.29
N SER A 490 13.56 -14.14 8.23
CA SER A 490 14.01 -15.02 7.15
C SER A 490 15.45 -15.50 7.33
N VAL A 491 16.11 -15.17 8.44
CA VAL A 491 17.49 -15.58 8.71
C VAL A 491 17.52 -16.84 9.58
N GLU A 492 18.09 -17.92 9.06
CA GLU A 492 18.26 -19.17 9.80
C GLU A 492 19.08 -18.96 11.08
N SER A 493 18.50 -19.34 12.21
CA SER A 493 19.15 -19.27 13.52
C SER A 493 18.54 -20.27 14.50
N ALA A 494 19.08 -20.39 15.71
CA ALA A 494 18.48 -21.23 16.75
C ALA A 494 17.05 -20.79 17.14
N LYS A 495 16.70 -19.51 16.96
CA LYS A 495 15.36 -18.96 17.21
C LYS A 495 14.42 -19.09 16.01
N THR A 496 14.98 -19.32 14.82
CA THR A 496 14.27 -19.37 13.54
C THR A 496 14.83 -20.54 12.72
N PRO A 497 14.54 -21.79 13.13
CA PRO A 497 15.06 -22.98 12.45
C PRO A 497 14.49 -23.16 11.04
N ASP A 498 13.36 -22.52 10.74
CA ASP A 498 12.67 -22.50 9.45
C ASP A 498 13.09 -21.31 8.54
N GLY A 499 14.13 -20.56 8.92
CA GLY A 499 14.56 -19.34 8.22
C GLY A 499 14.85 -19.55 6.72
N ARG A 500 15.41 -20.70 6.32
CA ARG A 500 15.68 -21.00 4.89
C ARG A 500 14.41 -21.06 4.05
N TYR A 501 13.32 -21.60 4.62
CA TYR A 501 12.03 -21.69 3.97
C TYR A 501 11.38 -20.30 3.88
N LYS A 502 11.41 -19.52 4.97
CA LYS A 502 10.93 -18.13 4.98
C LYS A 502 11.68 -17.24 3.99
N LEU A 503 13.00 -17.43 3.84
CA LEU A 503 13.80 -16.76 2.82
C LEU A 503 13.44 -17.25 1.41
N ALA A 504 13.12 -18.53 1.22
CA ALA A 504 12.65 -19.05 -0.05
C ALA A 504 11.30 -18.46 -0.46
N GLN A 505 10.39 -18.29 0.50
CA GLN A 505 9.14 -17.55 0.27
C GLN A 505 9.44 -16.12 -0.21
N LEU A 506 10.39 -15.42 0.44
CA LEU A 506 10.75 -14.05 0.04
C LEU A 506 11.35 -14.00 -1.38
N VAL A 507 12.17 -14.98 -1.74
CA VAL A 507 12.71 -15.14 -3.11
C VAL A 507 11.59 -15.31 -4.13
N ARG A 508 10.62 -16.19 -3.86
CA ARG A 508 9.49 -16.46 -4.77
C ARG A 508 8.60 -15.23 -4.97
N ALA A 509 8.31 -14.51 -3.89
CA ALA A 509 7.53 -13.28 -3.98
C ALA A 509 8.22 -12.22 -4.84
N ASN A 510 9.54 -12.04 -4.68
CA ASN A 510 10.32 -11.13 -5.52
C ASN A 510 10.34 -11.56 -7.01
N GLN A 511 10.38 -12.87 -7.29
CA GLN A 511 10.30 -13.38 -8.66
C GLN A 511 8.95 -13.05 -9.32
N ALA A 512 7.85 -13.17 -8.59
CA ALA A 512 6.53 -12.78 -9.09
C ALA A 512 6.44 -11.28 -9.37
N ILE A 513 6.98 -10.42 -8.48
CA ILE A 513 7.04 -8.97 -8.74
C ILE A 513 7.79 -8.71 -10.05
N ASP A 514 8.97 -9.30 -10.23
CA ASP A 514 9.78 -9.16 -11.46
C ASP A 514 8.99 -9.57 -12.71
N ASP A 515 8.44 -10.79 -12.72
CA ASP A 515 7.74 -11.36 -13.88
C ASP A 515 6.48 -10.55 -14.23
N VAL A 516 5.63 -10.25 -13.24
CA VAL A 516 4.33 -9.60 -13.45
C VAL A 516 4.49 -8.11 -13.76
N CYS A 517 5.37 -7.39 -13.05
CA CYS A 517 5.62 -5.97 -13.34
C CYS A 517 6.22 -5.76 -14.73
N ARG A 518 7.08 -6.68 -15.21
CA ARG A 518 7.59 -6.62 -16.59
C ARG A 518 6.48 -6.83 -17.61
N ALA A 519 5.64 -7.85 -17.41
CA ALA A 519 4.52 -8.14 -18.31
C ALA A 519 3.55 -6.94 -18.39
N TYR A 520 3.21 -6.34 -17.24
CA TYR A 520 2.35 -5.16 -17.16
C TYR A 520 3.04 -3.84 -17.51
N ARG A 521 4.35 -3.82 -17.71
CA ARG A 521 5.16 -2.60 -17.87
C ARG A 521 4.93 -1.61 -16.72
N LEU A 522 4.86 -2.13 -15.51
CA LEU A 522 4.55 -1.42 -14.28
C LEU A 522 5.82 -1.27 -13.43
N PRO A 523 6.59 -0.18 -13.57
CA PRO A 523 7.82 0.00 -12.79
C PRO A 523 7.52 0.23 -11.32
N CYS A 524 8.29 -0.41 -10.43
CA CYS A 524 8.29 -0.07 -9.01
C CYS A 524 9.18 1.17 -8.79
N ILE A 525 8.59 2.29 -8.40
CA ILE A 525 9.30 3.57 -8.25
C ILE A 525 9.75 3.84 -6.81
N SER A 526 9.12 3.16 -5.84
CA SER A 526 9.39 3.25 -4.41
C SER A 526 8.95 1.94 -3.74
N GLY A 527 9.37 1.70 -2.51
CA GLY A 527 8.95 0.53 -1.74
C GLY A 527 9.48 0.58 -0.31
N LYS A 528 9.22 -0.48 0.45
CA LYS A 528 9.82 -0.70 1.77
C LYS A 528 9.79 -2.17 2.18
N ASP A 529 10.68 -2.53 3.09
CA ASP A 529 10.70 -3.84 3.71
C ASP A 529 10.69 -3.77 5.25
N SER A 530 9.95 -4.71 5.86
CA SER A 530 9.92 -4.98 7.30
C SER A 530 10.13 -6.48 7.51
N MET A 531 11.34 -6.88 7.92
CA MET A 531 11.78 -8.29 7.89
C MET A 531 11.77 -9.02 9.25
N LYS A 532 11.19 -8.40 10.29
CA LYS A 532 11.17 -8.93 11.67
C LYS A 532 9.77 -8.85 12.28
N ASN A 533 8.82 -9.52 11.65
CA ASN A 533 7.43 -9.56 12.10
C ASN A 533 7.08 -10.87 12.84
N ASP A 534 7.95 -11.23 13.80
CA ASP A 534 7.68 -12.26 14.80
C ASP A 534 7.49 -11.61 16.17
N VAL A 535 6.73 -12.29 17.03
CA VAL A 535 6.62 -11.98 18.46
C VAL A 535 6.88 -13.25 19.25
N THR A 536 7.74 -13.16 20.27
CA THR A 536 7.86 -14.20 21.30
C THR A 536 7.56 -13.61 22.67
N MET A 537 6.47 -14.03 23.27
CA MET A 537 6.09 -13.64 24.64
C MET A 537 5.81 -14.88 25.47
N TYR A 538 6.36 -14.96 26.68
CA TYR A 538 6.15 -16.07 27.61
C TYR A 538 6.41 -17.47 27.01
N GLY A 539 7.33 -17.56 26.04
CA GLY A 539 7.69 -18.81 25.35
C GLY A 539 6.75 -19.22 24.20
N GLU A 540 5.71 -18.44 23.90
CA GLU A 540 4.84 -18.61 22.74
C GLU A 540 5.33 -17.71 21.59
N LYS A 541 5.62 -18.27 20.41
CA LYS A 541 6.03 -17.54 19.20
C LYS A 541 4.88 -17.47 18.20
N ILE A 542 4.58 -16.26 17.73
CA ILE A 542 3.63 -16.00 16.65
C ILE A 542 4.37 -15.29 15.51
N SER A 543 4.30 -15.86 14.32
CA SER A 543 4.84 -15.27 13.09
C SER A 543 3.69 -14.76 12.24
N VAL A 544 3.79 -13.53 11.72
CA VAL A 544 2.84 -13.06 10.71
C VAL A 544 2.99 -13.88 9.42
N PRO A 545 1.91 -14.08 8.63
CA PRO A 545 2.05 -14.61 7.29
C PRO A 545 2.90 -13.66 6.44
N PRO A 546 3.74 -14.18 5.53
CA PRO A 546 4.34 -13.36 4.50
C PRO A 546 3.30 -12.49 3.79
N THR A 547 3.50 -11.18 3.80
CA THR A 547 2.53 -10.21 3.30
C THR A 547 3.21 -9.19 2.41
N ILE A 548 2.60 -8.91 1.26
CA ILE A 548 2.96 -7.78 0.40
C ILE A 548 1.74 -6.89 0.25
N LEU A 549 1.94 -5.61 0.51
CA LEU A 549 1.08 -4.57 -0.04
C LEU A 549 1.71 -4.09 -1.35
N PHE A 550 0.94 -4.15 -2.44
CA PHE A 550 1.29 -3.48 -3.67
C PHE A 550 0.38 -2.28 -3.87
N SER A 551 0.95 -1.08 -3.90
CA SER A 551 0.21 0.16 -4.17
C SER A 551 0.50 0.64 -5.59
N LEU A 552 -0.48 1.28 -6.23
CA LEU A 552 -0.32 1.84 -7.58
C LEU A 552 -0.78 3.28 -7.63
N ILE A 553 -0.01 4.10 -8.35
CA ILE A 553 -0.42 5.42 -8.84
C ILE A 553 -0.41 5.44 -10.36
N GLY A 554 -1.45 6.01 -10.96
CA GLY A 554 -1.56 6.10 -12.42
C GLY A 554 -2.23 7.37 -12.90
N ASN A 555 -2.04 7.70 -14.17
CA ASN A 555 -2.69 8.83 -14.81
C ASN A 555 -4.17 8.50 -15.13
N HIS A 556 -5.02 9.51 -15.07
CA HIS A 556 -6.37 9.49 -15.64
C HIS A 556 -6.52 10.68 -16.58
N ALA A 557 -6.64 10.43 -17.88
CA ALA A 557 -6.61 11.49 -18.89
C ALA A 557 -7.79 12.48 -18.77
N ASP A 558 -8.99 11.99 -18.41
CA ASP A 558 -10.18 12.82 -18.23
C ASP A 558 -11.12 12.25 -17.17
N VAL A 559 -11.02 12.74 -15.92
CA VAL A 559 -11.77 12.22 -14.77
C VAL A 559 -13.28 12.22 -14.91
N ARG A 560 -13.85 12.96 -15.88
CA ARG A 560 -15.29 12.94 -16.17
C ARG A 560 -15.75 11.62 -16.80
N LYS A 561 -14.80 10.79 -17.23
CA LYS A 561 -15.02 9.45 -17.78
C LYS A 561 -14.68 8.34 -16.78
N ALA A 562 -14.28 8.68 -15.55
CA ALA A 562 -14.08 7.70 -14.51
C ALA A 562 -15.41 6.97 -14.25
N VAL A 563 -15.36 5.66 -14.12
CA VAL A 563 -16.52 4.83 -13.75
C VAL A 563 -16.31 4.30 -12.33
N SER A 564 -17.41 3.95 -11.66
CA SER A 564 -17.37 3.28 -10.36
C SER A 564 -17.87 1.84 -10.49
N SER A 565 -17.74 1.08 -9.41
CA SER A 565 -18.13 -0.33 -9.28
C SER A 565 -19.63 -0.58 -9.44
N ASP A 566 -20.45 0.30 -8.87
CA ASP A 566 -21.88 0.07 -8.70
C ASP A 566 -22.68 0.08 -10.01
N PHE A 567 -23.63 -0.86 -10.11
CA PHE A 567 -24.62 -0.84 -11.19
C PHE A 567 -25.45 0.45 -11.14
N LYS A 568 -25.83 0.96 -12.31
CA LYS A 568 -26.49 2.28 -12.43
C LYS A 568 -27.95 2.19 -12.82
N SER A 569 -28.33 1.24 -13.67
CA SER A 569 -29.69 1.18 -14.21
C SER A 569 -30.17 -0.25 -14.39
N ALA A 570 -31.44 -0.48 -14.03
CA ALA A 570 -32.12 -1.72 -14.32
C ALA A 570 -32.15 -2.00 -15.84
N GLY A 571 -31.96 -3.26 -16.21
CA GLY A 571 -31.88 -3.69 -17.61
C GLY A 571 -30.52 -3.50 -18.27
N ASP A 572 -29.52 -2.89 -17.60
CA ASP A 572 -28.14 -2.93 -18.08
C ASP A 572 -27.65 -4.38 -18.19
N HIS A 573 -26.91 -4.66 -19.26
CA HIS A 573 -26.32 -5.97 -19.48
C HIS A 573 -25.07 -6.14 -18.63
N ILE A 574 -24.96 -7.29 -17.96
CA ILE A 574 -23.85 -7.64 -17.08
C ILE A 574 -22.90 -8.57 -17.84
N TYR A 575 -21.65 -8.18 -17.98
CA TYR A 575 -20.59 -9.00 -18.58
C TYR A 575 -19.52 -9.32 -17.54
N LEU A 576 -18.98 -10.54 -17.61
CA LEU A 576 -17.74 -10.90 -16.94
C LEU A 576 -16.61 -10.92 -17.96
N LEU A 577 -15.54 -10.21 -17.66
CA LEU A 577 -14.27 -10.26 -18.38
C LEU A 577 -13.31 -11.19 -17.66
N GLY A 578 -12.46 -11.88 -18.41
CA GLY A 578 -11.49 -12.83 -17.88
C GLY A 578 -12.05 -14.23 -17.67
N GLU A 579 -11.14 -15.18 -17.47
CA GLU A 579 -11.46 -16.61 -17.33
C GLU A 579 -11.70 -16.98 -15.86
N THR A 580 -12.57 -17.97 -15.64
CA THR A 580 -12.84 -18.51 -14.30
C THR A 580 -12.33 -19.94 -14.19
N HIS A 581 -11.54 -20.21 -13.15
CA HIS A 581 -10.92 -21.52 -12.92
C HIS A 581 -11.40 -22.10 -11.58
N GLN A 582 -11.17 -23.40 -11.38
CA GLN A 582 -11.48 -24.09 -10.11
C GLN A 582 -10.41 -23.79 -9.04
N GLU A 583 -10.19 -22.50 -8.77
CA GLU A 583 -9.14 -21.98 -7.88
C GLU A 583 -9.75 -21.54 -6.55
N LEU A 584 -9.93 -22.51 -5.66
CA LEU A 584 -10.51 -22.31 -4.32
C LEU A 584 -9.45 -22.41 -3.21
N GLY A 585 -8.20 -22.77 -3.55
CA GLY A 585 -7.10 -22.90 -2.60
C GLY A 585 -6.81 -21.58 -1.90
N ALA A 586 -6.73 -21.61 -0.57
CA ALA A 586 -6.53 -20.46 0.30
C ALA A 586 -7.54 -19.30 0.15
N SER A 587 -8.65 -19.50 -0.57
CA SER A 587 -9.71 -18.50 -0.75
C SER A 587 -10.41 -18.11 0.56
N GLU A 588 -11.10 -16.97 0.57
CA GLU A 588 -11.96 -16.59 1.69
C GLU A 588 -12.97 -17.69 2.02
N LEU A 589 -13.55 -18.34 1.01
CA LEU A 589 -14.45 -19.48 1.19
C LEU A 589 -13.77 -20.66 1.88
N ALA A 590 -12.55 -21.02 1.46
CA ALA A 590 -11.79 -22.12 2.05
C ALA A 590 -11.45 -21.89 3.51
N PHE A 591 -11.05 -20.68 3.87
CA PHE A 591 -10.86 -20.32 5.28
C PHE A 591 -12.17 -20.38 6.06
N MET A 592 -13.28 -19.86 5.52
CA MET A 592 -14.57 -19.89 6.21
C MET A 592 -15.01 -21.33 6.52
N PHE A 593 -14.91 -22.25 5.57
CA PHE A 593 -15.27 -23.65 5.81
C PHE A 593 -14.27 -24.40 6.70
N ARG A 594 -12.97 -24.05 6.67
CA ARG A 594 -11.99 -24.58 7.62
C ARG A 594 -12.33 -24.17 9.06
N ASP A 595 -12.82 -22.95 9.27
CA ASP A 595 -13.21 -22.45 10.58
C ASP A 595 -14.56 -23.05 11.06
N GLU A 596 -15.51 -23.27 10.14
CA GLU A 596 -16.85 -23.80 10.44
C GLU A 596 -16.93 -25.33 10.54
N CYS A 597 -16.12 -26.06 9.78
CA CYS A 597 -16.29 -27.48 9.48
C CYS A 597 -14.96 -28.26 9.51
N SER A 598 -14.98 -29.52 9.04
CA SER A 598 -13.78 -30.32 8.79
C SER A 598 -13.29 -30.12 7.35
N GLY A 599 -12.03 -29.76 7.17
CA GLY A 599 -11.38 -29.56 5.86
C GLY A 599 -10.11 -28.74 6.02
N GLY A 600 -9.44 -28.42 4.91
CA GLY A 600 -8.30 -27.51 4.92
C GLY A 600 -8.42 -26.42 3.87
N ILE A 601 -7.30 -25.73 3.62
CA ILE A 601 -7.19 -24.64 2.64
C ILE A 601 -6.52 -25.06 1.32
N GLY A 602 -6.23 -26.34 1.16
CA GLY A 602 -5.65 -26.88 -0.06
C GLY A 602 -6.61 -26.84 -1.24
N GLY A 603 -6.07 -27.09 -2.42
CA GLY A 603 -6.72 -26.88 -3.72
C GLY A 603 -5.79 -26.10 -4.63
N GLU A 604 -6.24 -25.81 -5.84
CA GLU A 604 -5.49 -24.93 -6.75
C GLU A 604 -5.59 -23.49 -6.24
N ILE A 605 -4.44 -22.84 -6.10
CA ILE A 605 -4.31 -21.41 -5.78
C ILE A 605 -4.46 -20.61 -7.08
N PRO A 606 -4.95 -19.35 -7.04
CA PRO A 606 -5.01 -18.55 -8.25
C PRO A 606 -3.65 -18.42 -8.96
N HIS A 607 -3.67 -18.61 -10.28
CA HIS A 607 -2.54 -18.39 -11.17
C HIS A 607 -2.78 -17.19 -12.09
N ILE A 608 -1.70 -16.56 -12.55
CA ILE A 608 -1.75 -15.38 -13.40
C ILE A 608 -1.26 -15.71 -14.83
N ASP A 609 -2.01 -15.22 -15.83
CA ASP A 609 -1.50 -14.98 -17.18
C ASP A 609 -1.53 -13.45 -17.43
N PRO A 610 -0.40 -12.76 -17.19
CA PRO A 610 -0.37 -11.31 -17.23
C PRO A 610 -0.47 -10.76 -18.66
N GLU A 611 0.00 -11.50 -19.67
CA GLU A 611 -0.10 -11.04 -21.07
C GLU A 611 -1.56 -11.07 -21.54
N ARG A 612 -2.29 -12.14 -21.20
CA ARG A 612 -3.74 -12.24 -21.43
C ARG A 612 -4.49 -11.12 -20.71
N ASN A 613 -4.22 -10.93 -19.42
CA ASN A 613 -4.91 -9.93 -18.60
C ASN A 613 -4.63 -8.52 -19.12
N LEU A 614 -3.39 -8.19 -19.50
CA LEU A 614 -3.04 -6.87 -20.04
C LEU A 614 -3.75 -6.57 -21.36
N ALA A 615 -3.86 -7.55 -22.27
CA ALA A 615 -4.59 -7.38 -23.52
C ALA A 615 -6.06 -7.01 -23.27
N MET A 616 -6.69 -7.69 -22.31
CA MET A 616 -8.06 -7.43 -21.89
C MET A 616 -8.19 -6.06 -21.18
N TYR A 617 -7.26 -5.71 -20.27
CA TYR A 617 -7.25 -4.42 -19.59
C TYR A 617 -7.12 -3.24 -20.56
N ARG A 618 -6.29 -3.38 -21.61
CA ARG A 618 -6.19 -2.37 -22.68
C ARG A 618 -7.49 -2.24 -23.48
N ALA A 619 -8.13 -3.36 -23.81
CA ALA A 619 -9.42 -3.33 -24.51
C ALA A 619 -10.51 -2.65 -23.65
N LEU A 620 -10.59 -2.98 -22.35
CA LEU A 620 -11.53 -2.37 -21.42
C LEU A 620 -11.26 -0.87 -21.27
N SER A 621 -10.02 -0.47 -21.00
CA SER A 621 -9.65 0.95 -20.85
C SER A 621 -9.99 1.77 -22.09
N SER A 622 -9.79 1.21 -23.29
CA SER A 622 -10.22 1.82 -24.55
C SER A 622 -11.74 1.99 -24.61
N ALA A 623 -12.51 0.94 -24.29
CA ALA A 623 -13.97 0.99 -24.28
C ALA A 623 -14.54 2.01 -23.26
N MET A 624 -13.89 2.13 -22.10
CA MET A 624 -14.22 3.15 -21.10
C MET A 624 -13.95 4.57 -21.62
N SER A 625 -12.82 4.78 -22.31
CA SER A 625 -12.50 6.07 -22.93
C SER A 625 -13.51 6.50 -24.00
N GLU A 626 -14.16 5.53 -24.66
CA GLU A 626 -15.24 5.74 -25.64
C GLU A 626 -16.62 5.93 -24.99
N GLY A 627 -16.74 5.77 -23.67
CA GLY A 627 -18.00 5.91 -22.94
C GLY A 627 -18.96 4.72 -23.13
N LEU A 628 -18.43 3.53 -23.45
CA LEU A 628 -19.25 2.33 -23.65
C LEU A 628 -19.64 1.66 -22.32
N VAL A 629 -18.77 1.79 -21.30
CA VAL A 629 -18.88 1.12 -20.01
C VAL A 629 -19.63 1.99 -19.01
N VAL A 630 -20.58 1.40 -18.28
CA VAL A 630 -21.42 2.09 -17.28
C VAL A 630 -20.85 1.93 -15.87
N SER A 631 -20.42 0.72 -15.53
CA SER A 631 -19.71 0.40 -14.28
C SER A 631 -18.71 -0.72 -14.50
N ALA A 632 -17.69 -0.79 -13.64
CA ALA A 632 -16.70 -1.86 -13.64
C ALA A 632 -16.21 -2.12 -12.21
N HIS A 633 -16.20 -3.39 -11.80
CA HIS A 633 -15.82 -3.84 -10.47
C HIS A 633 -14.96 -5.10 -10.57
N ASP A 634 -13.89 -5.18 -9.78
CA ASP A 634 -12.99 -6.31 -9.78
C ASP A 634 -13.62 -7.55 -9.10
N CYS A 635 -13.07 -8.75 -9.37
CA CYS A 635 -13.46 -9.97 -8.68
C CYS A 635 -12.29 -10.48 -7.83
N SER A 636 -12.27 -10.09 -6.57
CA SER A 636 -11.22 -10.38 -5.57
C SER A 636 -11.73 -11.37 -4.51
N ASP A 637 -11.75 -10.96 -3.24
CA ASP A 637 -12.12 -11.78 -2.08
C ASP A 637 -13.54 -12.36 -2.21
N GLY A 638 -13.66 -13.69 -2.22
CA GLY A 638 -14.96 -14.36 -2.36
C GLY A 638 -15.54 -14.42 -3.78
N GLY A 639 -14.82 -13.91 -4.78
CA GLY A 639 -15.09 -14.14 -6.20
C GLY A 639 -16.32 -13.44 -6.77
N LEU A 640 -16.86 -14.00 -7.87
CA LEU A 640 -17.94 -13.42 -8.67
C LEU A 640 -19.20 -13.14 -7.83
N ALA A 641 -19.54 -14.03 -6.90
CA ALA A 641 -20.76 -13.91 -6.10
C ALA A 641 -20.73 -12.69 -5.16
N VAL A 642 -19.56 -12.37 -4.58
CA VAL A 642 -19.36 -11.19 -3.75
C VAL A 642 -19.41 -9.93 -4.60
N ALA A 643 -18.60 -9.87 -5.68
CA ALA A 643 -18.55 -8.73 -6.58
C ALA A 643 -19.94 -8.39 -7.17
N LEU A 644 -20.73 -9.41 -7.54
CA LEU A 644 -22.10 -9.21 -8.02
C LEU A 644 -23.00 -8.57 -6.94
N ALA A 645 -22.89 -9.03 -5.69
CA ALA A 645 -23.64 -8.46 -4.57
C ALA A 645 -23.26 -7.01 -4.30
N GLU A 646 -21.96 -6.70 -4.28
CA GLU A 646 -21.44 -5.34 -4.05
C GLU A 646 -21.88 -4.37 -5.15
N CYS A 647 -21.86 -4.79 -6.42
CA CYS A 647 -22.42 -4.02 -7.54
C CYS A 647 -23.92 -3.72 -7.36
N CYS A 648 -24.68 -4.71 -6.90
CA CYS A 648 -26.13 -4.60 -6.66
C CYS A 648 -26.47 -3.60 -5.55
N PHE A 649 -25.63 -3.47 -4.51
CA PHE A 649 -25.86 -2.53 -3.41
C PHE A 649 -26.00 -1.09 -3.91
N GLY A 650 -25.14 -0.68 -4.85
CA GLY A 650 -25.14 0.72 -5.30
C GLY A 650 -26.30 1.08 -6.23
N ALA A 651 -26.92 0.11 -6.89
CA ALA A 651 -28.19 0.29 -7.59
C ALA A 651 -29.42 0.20 -6.68
N ASP A 652 -29.25 -0.31 -5.44
CA ASP A 652 -30.33 -0.76 -4.56
C ASP A 652 -31.29 -1.72 -5.28
N SER A 653 -30.72 -2.62 -6.10
CA SER A 653 -31.47 -3.60 -6.90
C SER A 653 -30.67 -4.89 -7.10
N GLY A 654 -31.37 -6.00 -7.34
CA GLY A 654 -30.80 -7.31 -7.59
C GLY A 654 -30.36 -7.53 -9.05
N ALA A 655 -30.11 -8.78 -9.40
CA ALA A 655 -29.62 -9.17 -10.72
C ALA A 655 -30.02 -10.60 -11.07
N SER A 656 -30.09 -10.90 -12.37
CA SER A 656 -30.25 -12.26 -12.89
C SER A 656 -29.12 -12.58 -13.84
N VAL A 657 -28.35 -13.61 -13.52
CA VAL A 657 -27.15 -14.02 -14.26
C VAL A 657 -27.13 -15.53 -14.52
N ASP A 658 -26.48 -15.95 -15.60
CA ASP A 658 -26.22 -17.34 -15.97
C ASP A 658 -24.70 -17.57 -16.09
N ILE A 659 -24.20 -18.52 -15.30
CA ILE A 659 -22.79 -18.92 -15.26
C ILE A 659 -22.50 -20.14 -16.15
N GLY A 660 -23.52 -20.70 -16.83
CA GLY A 660 -23.36 -21.88 -17.69
C GLY A 660 -22.44 -21.65 -18.90
N GLY A 661 -22.21 -20.39 -19.28
CA GLY A 661 -21.35 -19.99 -20.39
C GLY A 661 -19.99 -19.43 -20.00
N LEU A 662 -19.59 -19.53 -18.72
CA LEU A 662 -18.29 -19.04 -18.26
C LEU A 662 -17.14 -19.73 -19.01
N ASP A 663 -16.18 -18.92 -19.41
CA ASP A 663 -14.95 -19.39 -20.05
C ASP A 663 -13.98 -19.97 -19.02
N SER A 664 -13.43 -21.13 -19.33
CA SER A 664 -12.53 -21.89 -18.45
C SER A 664 -11.62 -22.79 -19.29
N ASP A 665 -10.32 -22.69 -19.08
CA ASP A 665 -9.30 -23.41 -19.85
C ASP A 665 -8.97 -24.83 -19.33
N HIS A 666 -9.33 -25.16 -18.08
CA HIS A 666 -8.89 -26.38 -17.40
C HIS A 666 -9.95 -26.99 -16.45
N GLY A 667 -10.18 -28.31 -16.59
CA GLY A 667 -10.91 -29.11 -15.60
C GLY A 667 -12.44 -28.95 -15.58
N ARG A 668 -13.10 -29.61 -14.61
CA ARG A 668 -14.55 -29.47 -14.36
C ARG A 668 -14.74 -28.29 -13.41
N LEU A 669 -15.03 -27.11 -13.95
CA LEU A 669 -15.54 -25.97 -13.18
C LEU A 669 -16.91 -26.37 -12.60
N ASP A 670 -17.03 -26.36 -11.28
CA ASP A 670 -18.31 -26.58 -10.60
C ASP A 670 -18.91 -25.27 -10.10
N GLU A 671 -20.12 -25.33 -9.51
CA GLU A 671 -20.81 -24.12 -9.05
C GLU A 671 -20.01 -23.36 -7.98
N TRP A 672 -19.17 -24.04 -7.20
CA TRP A 672 -18.35 -23.41 -6.16
C TRP A 672 -17.20 -22.63 -6.77
N GLY A 673 -16.46 -23.23 -7.71
CA GLY A 673 -15.40 -22.53 -8.44
C GLY A 673 -15.93 -21.37 -9.27
N ALA A 674 -17.07 -21.56 -9.94
CA ALA A 674 -17.69 -20.52 -10.76
C ALA A 674 -18.13 -19.29 -9.95
N LEU A 675 -18.71 -19.50 -8.76
CA LEU A 675 -19.23 -18.43 -7.92
C LEU A 675 -18.18 -17.80 -7.00
N PHE A 676 -17.31 -18.62 -6.41
CA PHE A 676 -16.43 -18.21 -5.31
C PHE A 676 -14.93 -18.44 -5.57
N GLY A 677 -14.57 -18.99 -6.73
CA GLY A 677 -13.16 -19.02 -7.16
C GLY A 677 -12.63 -17.59 -7.23
N GLU A 678 -11.37 -17.38 -6.86
CA GLU A 678 -10.74 -16.06 -6.77
C GLU A 678 -9.75 -15.84 -7.94
N SER A 679 -10.08 -16.38 -9.12
CA SER A 679 -9.24 -16.27 -10.32
C SER A 679 -8.92 -14.80 -10.65
N MET A 680 -7.62 -14.54 -10.85
CA MET A 680 -7.04 -13.23 -11.17
C MET A 680 -7.50 -12.74 -12.54
N GLY A 681 -7.46 -11.42 -12.78
CA GLY A 681 -7.83 -10.86 -14.08
C GLY A 681 -9.31 -10.58 -14.30
N ARG A 682 -10.20 -11.07 -13.44
CA ARG A 682 -11.65 -10.97 -13.67
C ARG A 682 -12.24 -9.63 -13.26
N ILE A 683 -13.05 -9.04 -14.16
CA ILE A 683 -13.76 -7.77 -13.94
C ILE A 683 -15.21 -7.94 -14.37
N LEU A 684 -16.14 -7.58 -13.48
CA LEU A 684 -17.57 -7.50 -13.75
C LEU A 684 -17.90 -6.10 -14.27
N VAL A 685 -18.55 -6.00 -15.42
CA VAL A 685 -18.93 -4.70 -16.01
C VAL A 685 -20.42 -4.65 -16.34
N SER A 686 -21.02 -3.48 -16.19
CA SER A 686 -22.36 -3.19 -16.71
C SER A 686 -22.30 -2.31 -17.95
N ILE A 687 -23.13 -2.63 -18.93
CA ILE A 687 -23.18 -1.98 -20.24
C ILE A 687 -24.64 -1.68 -20.58
N SER A 688 -24.91 -0.45 -21.01
CA SER A 688 -26.25 -0.13 -21.51
C SER A 688 -26.62 -1.01 -22.72
N PRO A 689 -27.89 -1.43 -22.87
CA PRO A 689 -28.28 -2.32 -23.98
C PRO A 689 -27.95 -1.75 -25.38
N SER A 690 -27.97 -0.42 -25.53
CA SER A 690 -27.60 0.25 -26.79
C SER A 690 -26.11 0.18 -27.11
N ASN A 691 -25.25 0.02 -26.10
CA ASN A 691 -23.80 -0.03 -26.27
C ASN A 691 -23.24 -1.46 -26.34
N SER A 692 -24.07 -2.48 -26.06
CA SER A 692 -23.62 -3.87 -25.93
C SER A 692 -22.92 -4.42 -27.18
N GLU A 693 -23.43 -4.14 -28.38
CA GLU A 693 -22.78 -4.58 -29.63
C GLU A 693 -21.39 -3.91 -29.81
N GLY A 694 -21.31 -2.61 -29.51
CA GLY A 694 -20.05 -1.87 -29.56
C GLY A 694 -19.03 -2.40 -28.56
N PHE A 695 -19.48 -2.66 -27.34
CA PHE A 695 -18.65 -3.22 -26.27
C PHE A 695 -18.14 -4.63 -26.62
N SER A 696 -19.02 -5.55 -27.03
CA SER A 696 -18.59 -6.91 -27.40
C SER A 696 -17.62 -6.91 -28.58
N LYS A 697 -17.73 -5.95 -29.50
CA LYS A 697 -16.75 -5.77 -30.57
C LYS A 697 -15.42 -5.24 -30.05
N ALA A 698 -15.43 -4.28 -29.12
CA ALA A 698 -14.21 -3.74 -28.50
C ALA A 698 -13.44 -4.80 -27.69
N MET A 699 -14.16 -5.72 -27.05
CA MET A 699 -13.58 -6.85 -26.31
C MET A 699 -13.16 -8.02 -27.20
N GLY A 700 -13.37 -7.95 -28.51
CA GLY A 700 -13.10 -9.05 -29.44
C GLY A 700 -11.67 -9.60 -29.32
N GLY A 701 -11.56 -10.92 -29.11
CA GLY A 701 -10.28 -11.60 -28.91
C GLY A 701 -9.89 -11.82 -27.44
N ASN A 702 -10.63 -11.23 -26.50
CA ASN A 702 -10.48 -11.46 -25.07
C ASN A 702 -11.67 -12.28 -24.51
N SER A 703 -11.46 -12.94 -23.38
CA SER A 703 -12.54 -13.62 -22.67
C SER A 703 -13.57 -12.61 -22.14
N CYS A 704 -14.80 -12.71 -22.63
CA CYS A 704 -15.89 -11.77 -22.36
C CYS A 704 -17.22 -12.51 -22.47
N THR A 705 -17.89 -12.70 -21.33
CA THR A 705 -19.12 -13.49 -21.22
C THR A 705 -20.27 -12.60 -20.80
N LEU A 706 -21.35 -12.55 -21.60
CA LEU A 706 -22.61 -11.93 -21.18
C LEU A 706 -23.26 -12.85 -20.14
N LEU A 707 -23.32 -12.40 -18.89
CA LEU A 707 -23.90 -13.15 -17.78
C LEU A 707 -25.41 -12.95 -17.70
N GLY A 708 -25.90 -11.73 -17.90
CA GLY A 708 -27.31 -11.45 -17.73
C GLY A 708 -27.62 -9.97 -17.60
N THR A 709 -28.52 -9.60 -16.70
CA THR A 709 -29.04 -8.22 -16.60
C THR A 709 -29.23 -7.76 -15.16
N VAL A 710 -29.04 -6.46 -14.93
CA VAL A 710 -29.43 -5.79 -13.69
C VAL A 710 -30.96 -5.86 -13.55
N GLY A 711 -31.44 -6.27 -12.39
CA GLY A 711 -32.86 -6.46 -12.09
C GLY A 711 -33.58 -5.16 -11.77
N GLU A 712 -34.87 -5.28 -11.44
CA GLU A 712 -35.71 -4.20 -10.88
C GLU A 712 -36.16 -4.51 -9.44
N ASP A 713 -35.94 -5.73 -8.97
CA ASP A 713 -36.39 -6.19 -7.66
C ASP A 713 -35.22 -6.47 -6.70
N ASP A 714 -35.49 -7.06 -5.55
CA ASP A 714 -34.49 -7.36 -4.52
C ASP A 714 -33.75 -8.70 -4.75
N ASN A 715 -34.11 -9.48 -5.79
CA ASN A 715 -33.60 -10.83 -5.95
C ASN A 715 -32.27 -10.85 -6.71
N ILE A 716 -31.27 -11.52 -6.14
CA ILE A 716 -30.07 -11.93 -6.85
C ILE A 716 -30.19 -13.42 -7.16
N THR A 717 -30.23 -13.73 -8.46
CA THR A 717 -30.41 -15.10 -8.97
C THR A 717 -29.27 -15.47 -9.90
N VAL A 718 -28.67 -16.63 -9.67
CA VAL A 718 -27.65 -17.20 -10.54
C VAL A 718 -28.13 -18.55 -11.04
N HIS A 719 -28.09 -18.72 -12.36
CA HIS A 719 -28.41 -19.96 -13.05
C HIS A 719 -27.14 -20.61 -13.62
N SER A 720 -27.20 -21.92 -13.82
CA SER A 720 -26.30 -22.67 -14.69
C SER A 720 -27.18 -23.40 -15.70
N GLY A 721 -27.41 -22.74 -16.84
CA GLY A 721 -28.43 -23.16 -17.81
C GLY A 721 -29.83 -23.15 -17.19
N GLU A 722 -30.49 -24.30 -17.15
CA GLU A 722 -31.85 -24.40 -16.59
C GLU A 722 -31.89 -24.55 -15.06
N THR A 723 -30.74 -24.76 -14.42
CA THR A 723 -30.66 -24.99 -12.97
C THR A 723 -30.42 -23.68 -12.24
N GLU A 724 -31.26 -23.33 -11.28
CA GLU A 724 -30.96 -22.24 -10.35
C GLU A 724 -29.95 -22.74 -9.31
N VAL A 725 -28.81 -22.05 -9.19
CA VAL A 725 -27.68 -22.46 -8.34
C VAL A 725 -27.44 -21.53 -7.16
N LEU A 726 -27.90 -20.28 -7.23
CA LEU A 726 -27.88 -19.33 -6.13
C LEU A 726 -29.14 -18.46 -6.15
N ARG A 727 -29.76 -18.28 -4.99
CA ARG A 727 -30.82 -17.30 -4.76
C ARG A 727 -30.58 -16.56 -3.45
N ALA A 728 -30.45 -15.24 -3.53
CA ALA A 728 -30.31 -14.37 -2.37
C ALA A 728 -31.16 -13.10 -2.51
N SER A 729 -31.30 -12.37 -1.40
CA SER A 729 -31.96 -11.07 -1.33
C SER A 729 -30.89 -10.01 -1.16
N MET A 730 -30.84 -9.03 -2.06
CA MET A 730 -29.86 -7.94 -2.06
C MET A 730 -29.87 -7.22 -0.72
N SER A 731 -31.05 -6.84 -0.22
CA SER A 731 -31.20 -6.15 1.06
C SER A 731 -30.68 -6.96 2.26
N LYS A 732 -30.89 -8.28 2.29
CA LYS A 732 -30.33 -9.15 3.34
C LYS A 732 -28.83 -9.30 3.25
N LEU A 733 -28.27 -9.40 2.04
CA LEU A 733 -26.82 -9.44 1.85
C LEU A 733 -26.18 -8.12 2.29
N ARG A 734 -26.78 -6.98 1.97
CA ARG A 734 -26.34 -5.67 2.45
C ARG A 734 -26.39 -5.58 3.97
N GLU A 735 -27.46 -6.07 4.61
CA GLU A 735 -27.56 -6.13 6.08
C GLU A 735 -26.42 -6.97 6.69
N SER A 736 -26.16 -8.15 6.14
CA SER A 736 -25.01 -8.98 6.55
C SER A 736 -23.68 -8.26 6.38
N TRP A 737 -23.49 -7.59 5.25
CA TRP A 737 -22.26 -6.89 4.89
C TRP A 737 -21.99 -5.69 5.80
N GLN A 738 -23.00 -4.87 6.10
CA GLN A 738 -22.86 -3.71 6.98
C GLN A 738 -22.84 -4.08 8.47
N GLY A 739 -23.43 -5.22 8.85
CA GLY A 739 -23.64 -5.58 10.25
C GLY A 739 -22.40 -6.07 11.00
N ALA A 740 -21.36 -6.55 10.31
CA ALA A 740 -20.27 -7.28 10.96
C ALA A 740 -19.19 -6.41 11.64
N LEU A 741 -18.89 -5.23 11.09
CA LEU A 741 -17.77 -4.37 11.53
C LEU A 741 -18.21 -2.97 12.03
N GLY A 742 -19.43 -2.84 12.57
CA GLY A 742 -19.94 -1.58 13.10
C GLY A 742 -19.21 -1.06 14.35
N GLY A 743 -19.41 0.20 14.72
CA GLY A 743 -18.71 0.85 15.85
C GLY A 743 -18.92 0.25 17.26
N GLY A 744 -19.82 -0.73 17.38
CA GLY A 744 -20.04 -1.51 18.61
C GLY A 744 -19.44 -2.93 18.58
N ALA A 745 -18.91 -3.38 17.43
CA ALA A 745 -18.28 -4.68 17.23
C ALA A 745 -16.88 -4.74 17.84
#